data_AF-A0A414LYS2-F1
#
_entry.id   AF-A0A414LYS2-F1
#
_cell.length_a   1.000
_cell.length_b   1.000
_cell.length_c   1.000
_cell.angle_alpha   90.00
_cell.angle_beta   90.00
_cell.angle_gamma   90.00
#
_symmetry.space_group_name_H-M   'P 1'
#
loop_
_entity.id
_entity.type
_entity.pdbx_description
1 polymer ?
#
loop_
_entity_poly.entity_id
_entity_poly.type
_entity_poly.pdbx_seq_one_letter_code
_entity_poly.pdbx_strand_id
1 'polypeptide(L)'
;MKDIRLITLYKQHYLDQYSKPLQSEYSCWGYYDGMDIGEMQDMRLEKVSENHSVTPISQLWYMIGKKVEETTGQYGSINIGIFRCCEGAEADKRSEEFWNEKKKSIFFGVAFLQLENSMQYIQMCDMLEQNEQQKIDKDRKCKVLSYCTFDNADLVLLIQGNSLRSMEQKIRDIEGNKEVQYLHSILGVSEEYLQACGEKKEILRNWYQGTCFIDEKVARLDIRLVTSGEDSIIGMQKELLEKVNDTYDIRNFENIKYAYVSGHENWVISMENTDVRTMLAFLTPGGLATHQNDGYKKRDNNQGRLYNIETSYVLSYDEISKIKSDNVEDEENKENKENKENKNPPHQWFRNRIEEYKGKLNVLLAEGNESLYSYYLALLRTVNSLVQYEEFMLSADIFYLLFPSFEMFEHKLKSVLELEKKVTPTEIEQVKKAVFEYVESVNSVIYHNIHTDQVYLMVPGYSGTSFSIPIKLNMAFLWLTDRVALIFGNTERKRKYRCILVPTMEAKPQTKRIEVESNPNDFLVYVKIPQRTLYMPEELMVILIHEMGHYIGGALRCRKERAKQLKKFVIDFLIDCMFKDVYEEEEYKKQNEIVKDGLKKQMKNTIDHFFDDAKISEFYYGDQVVKVLRSACRYILSDSAELMKKSLENVTYNSFRDEKEIEKLIYAYSDLNYRINKNAKDILLWGIAEQKIYDEMEMYKECFSDLIAVKLLDISPEKLVAALNVSEGNTSQVPENQRRLVIQRVLNGGRPEDVEQMDYPDKYLYAYVASCQEWIDEKLGKCKREDLRAIRELYSAVTYNDESHFFDKAYAAILNCIQNMKSEIDEEIKENAS
;
A
#
# COMPACT_ATOMS: atom_id res chain seq x y z
N MET A 1 15.96 14.64 18.51
CA MET A 1 14.73 15.40 18.11
C MET A 1 14.09 14.67 16.93
N LYS A 2 12.75 14.69 16.73
CA LYS A 2 12.13 14.05 15.55
C LYS A 2 12.47 14.83 14.29
N ASP A 3 13.49 14.41 13.55
CA ASP A 3 13.92 15.05 12.30
C ASP A 3 13.25 14.34 11.10
N ILE A 4 12.06 14.82 10.74
CA ILE A 4 11.25 14.34 9.62
C ILE A 4 11.18 15.46 8.59
N ARG A 5 11.43 15.12 7.33
CA ARG A 5 11.45 16.08 6.23
C ARG A 5 10.75 15.53 4.99
N LEU A 6 10.36 16.45 4.12
CA LEU A 6 9.80 16.16 2.81
C LEU A 6 10.72 16.74 1.74
N ILE A 7 11.20 15.90 0.85
CA ILE A 7 11.87 16.31 -0.37
C ILE A 7 10.80 16.44 -1.46
N THR A 8 10.74 17.60 -2.09
CA THR A 8 9.88 17.82 -3.27
C THR A 8 10.76 18.08 -4.48
N LEU A 9 10.64 17.24 -5.51
CA LEU A 9 11.32 17.41 -6.79
C LEU A 9 10.33 17.90 -7.84
N TYR A 10 10.63 19.00 -8.51
CA TYR A 10 9.74 19.64 -9.49
C TYR A 10 10.18 19.38 -10.92
N LYS A 11 9.20 19.09 -11.78
CA LYS A 11 9.35 19.12 -13.24
C LYS A 11 8.23 19.94 -13.86
N GLN A 12 8.56 21.06 -14.46
CA GLN A 12 7.63 21.92 -15.17
C GLN A 12 7.01 21.17 -16.35
N HIS A 13 5.72 21.40 -16.59
CA HIS A 13 4.99 20.77 -17.68
C HIS A 13 5.34 21.39 -19.02
N TYR A 14 5.23 20.62 -20.10
CA TYR A 14 5.44 21.14 -21.45
C TYR A 14 4.29 22.09 -21.80
N LEU A 15 4.51 23.39 -21.61
CA LEU A 15 3.53 24.44 -21.83
C LEU A 15 4.02 25.41 -22.91
N ASP A 16 3.08 25.97 -23.67
CA ASP A 16 3.35 27.05 -24.62
C ASP A 16 3.85 28.33 -23.94
N GLN A 17 3.50 28.52 -22.65
CA GLN A 17 3.90 29.65 -21.84
C GLN A 17 3.79 29.34 -20.34
N TYR A 18 4.61 30.02 -19.55
CA TYR A 18 4.52 30.02 -18.10
C TYR A 18 4.05 31.39 -17.61
N SER A 19 2.96 31.44 -16.85
CA SER A 19 2.44 32.72 -16.35
C SER A 19 3.15 33.19 -15.07
N LYS A 20 3.83 32.28 -14.37
CA LYS A 20 4.62 32.55 -13.18
C LYS A 20 5.89 31.70 -13.21
N PRO A 21 7.00 32.19 -12.64
CA PRO A 21 8.16 31.35 -12.37
C PRO A 21 7.84 30.20 -11.42
N LEU A 22 8.55 29.08 -11.58
CA LEU A 22 8.59 28.04 -10.56
C LEU A 22 9.14 28.65 -9.27
N GLN A 23 8.49 28.35 -8.15
CA GLN A 23 8.94 28.74 -6.82
C GLN A 23 9.51 27.49 -6.16
N SER A 24 10.84 27.44 -6.02
CA SER A 24 11.56 26.37 -5.35
C SER A 24 12.73 26.95 -4.54
N GLU A 25 13.26 26.19 -3.60
CA GLU A 25 14.41 26.56 -2.79
C GLU A 25 15.72 26.46 -3.58
N TYR A 26 15.78 25.48 -4.49
CA TYR A 26 16.92 25.21 -5.35
C TYR A 26 16.49 25.05 -6.81
N SER A 27 17.23 25.66 -7.74
CA SER A 27 17.17 25.32 -9.18
C SER A 27 18.10 24.15 -9.45
N CYS A 28 17.61 23.15 -10.18
CA CYS A 28 18.34 21.90 -10.40
C CYS A 28 18.98 21.83 -11.79
N TRP A 29 20.09 21.09 -11.89
CA TRP A 29 20.63 20.62 -13.17
C TRP A 29 20.11 19.21 -13.47
N GLY A 30 20.05 18.84 -14.74
CA GLY A 30 19.53 17.55 -15.18
C GLY A 30 18.07 17.63 -15.61
N TYR A 31 17.31 16.61 -15.21
CA TYR A 31 15.91 16.41 -15.57
C TYR A 31 14.95 17.30 -14.78
N TYR A 32 15.13 17.36 -13.45
CA TYR A 32 14.30 18.19 -12.57
C TYR A 32 14.68 19.65 -12.69
N ASP A 33 13.69 20.53 -12.59
CA ASP A 33 13.90 21.98 -12.73
C ASP A 33 14.11 22.64 -11.36
N GLY A 34 13.57 22.06 -10.28
CA GLY A 34 13.73 22.59 -8.94
C GLY A 34 13.54 21.57 -7.83
N MET A 35 13.91 21.95 -6.61
CA MET A 35 13.81 21.11 -5.43
C MET A 35 13.56 21.93 -4.15
N ASP A 36 12.75 21.37 -3.25
CA ASP A 36 12.53 21.87 -1.88
C ASP A 36 12.85 20.80 -0.84
N ILE A 37 13.29 21.25 0.34
CA ILE A 37 13.42 20.39 1.51
C ILE A 37 12.68 21.04 2.69
N GLY A 38 11.47 20.56 2.93
CA GLY A 38 10.60 21.04 4.00
C GLY A 38 10.78 20.25 5.29
N GLU A 39 10.99 20.94 6.41
CA GLU A 39 10.92 20.31 7.73
C GLU A 39 9.47 20.14 8.16
N MET A 40 9.20 19.07 8.91
CA MET A 40 7.93 18.96 9.60
C MET A 40 7.79 20.09 10.63
N GLN A 41 6.95 21.07 10.33
CA GLN A 41 6.38 21.92 11.38
C GLN A 41 5.28 21.13 12.07
N ASP A 42 5.20 21.20 13.40
CA ASP A 42 4.13 20.61 14.21
C ASP A 42 2.76 20.96 13.60
N MET A 43 2.29 20.10 12.71
CA MET A 43 0.94 20.18 12.19
C MET A 43 0.09 19.77 13.37
N ARG A 44 -0.49 20.76 14.03
CA ARG A 44 -1.60 20.57 14.95
C ARG A 44 -2.74 19.94 14.16
N LEU A 45 -2.68 18.62 14.05
CA LEU A 45 -3.71 17.72 13.55
C LEU A 45 -4.90 17.67 14.55
N GLU A 46 -5.18 18.77 15.26
CA GLU A 46 -6.14 18.86 16.36
C GLU A 46 -7.51 18.31 15.93
N LYS A 47 -7.92 18.48 14.67
CA LYS A 47 -9.17 17.92 14.12
C LYS A 47 -9.08 16.52 13.50
N VAL A 48 -7.88 16.07 13.13
CA VAL A 48 -7.67 14.74 12.51
C VAL A 48 -7.40 13.67 13.59
N SER A 49 -6.84 14.10 14.71
CA SER A 49 -6.48 13.31 15.89
C SER A 49 -7.66 12.86 16.76
N GLU A 50 -8.87 13.42 16.59
CA GLU A 50 -10.03 13.02 17.42
C GLU A 50 -10.45 11.55 17.18
N ASN A 51 -10.06 10.94 16.05
CA ASN A 51 -10.50 9.60 15.64
C ASN A 51 -9.37 8.61 15.26
N HIS A 52 -8.08 8.98 15.35
CA HIS A 52 -6.98 8.16 14.81
C HIS A 52 -5.74 8.20 15.70
N SER A 53 -4.96 7.11 15.73
CA SER A 53 -3.62 7.14 16.32
C SER A 53 -2.69 7.95 15.38
N VAL A 54 -2.16 9.07 15.86
CA VAL A 54 -1.19 9.86 15.08
C VAL A 54 0.21 9.30 15.37
N THR A 55 0.66 8.37 14.53
CA THR A 55 2.05 7.88 14.54
C THR A 55 2.94 8.80 13.70
N PRO A 56 4.27 8.84 13.94
CA PRO A 56 5.19 9.59 13.08
C PRO A 56 5.13 9.19 11.59
N ILE A 57 4.78 7.95 11.27
CA ILE A 57 4.59 7.49 9.87
C ILE A 57 3.37 8.18 9.24
N SER A 58 2.26 8.31 9.98
CA SER A 58 1.05 9.00 9.50
C SER A 58 1.29 10.48 9.20
N GLN A 59 2.26 11.11 9.86
CA GLN A 59 2.62 12.51 9.63
C GLN A 59 3.18 12.74 8.23
N LEU A 60 3.92 11.77 7.67
CA LEU A 60 4.43 11.83 6.29
C LEU A 60 3.29 11.98 5.28
N TRP A 61 2.19 11.24 5.48
CA TRP A 61 1.00 11.33 4.62
C TRP A 61 0.42 12.76 4.59
N TYR A 62 0.26 13.38 5.76
CA TYR A 62 -0.27 14.74 5.84
C TYR A 62 0.70 15.78 5.28
N MET A 63 2.01 15.58 5.40
CA MET A 63 3.02 16.47 4.80
C MET A 63 2.91 16.46 3.27
N ILE A 64 2.79 15.26 2.68
CA ILE A 64 2.56 15.09 1.24
C ILE A 64 1.27 15.81 0.84
N GLY A 65 0.17 15.59 1.58
CA GLY A 65 -1.12 16.23 1.31
C GLY A 65 -1.04 17.76 1.29
N LYS A 66 -0.43 18.36 2.32
CA LYS A 66 -0.24 19.82 2.40
C LYS A 66 0.58 20.35 1.23
N LYS A 67 1.60 19.62 0.80
CA LYS A 67 2.42 20.04 -0.34
C LYS A 67 1.65 19.99 -1.67
N VAL A 68 0.78 18.99 -1.83
CA VAL A 68 -0.09 18.88 -3.01
C VAL A 68 -1.11 20.04 -3.09
N GLU A 69 -1.57 20.59 -1.96
CA GLU A 69 -2.44 21.78 -1.92
C GLU A 69 -1.80 23.03 -2.56
N GLU A 70 -0.47 23.09 -2.64
CA GLU A 70 0.27 24.22 -3.22
C GLU A 70 0.38 24.16 -4.76
N THR A 71 -0.08 23.07 -5.40
CA THR A 71 0.07 22.85 -6.83
C THR A 71 -0.75 23.82 -7.69
N THR A 72 -0.17 24.27 -8.80
CA THR A 72 -0.75 25.30 -9.69
C THR A 72 -1.07 24.82 -11.11
N GLY A 73 -0.82 23.55 -11.42
CA GLY A 73 -0.96 23.00 -12.77
C GLY A 73 0.13 23.42 -13.77
N GLN A 74 1.23 24.01 -13.28
CA GLN A 74 2.38 24.43 -14.11
C GLN A 74 3.55 23.45 -14.06
N TYR A 75 3.51 22.52 -13.12
CA TYR A 75 4.55 21.56 -12.85
C TYR A 75 3.95 20.29 -12.25
N GLY A 76 4.63 19.16 -12.47
CA GLY A 76 4.49 17.96 -11.67
C GLY A 76 5.47 18.01 -10.50
N SER A 77 5.15 17.29 -9.42
CA SER A 77 6.01 17.18 -8.25
C SER A 77 6.07 15.75 -7.73
N ILE A 78 7.25 15.30 -7.34
CA ILE A 78 7.47 14.05 -6.62
C ILE A 78 7.79 14.39 -5.17
N ASN A 79 7.06 13.79 -4.23
CA ASN A 79 7.18 14.07 -2.79
C ASN A 79 7.69 12.82 -2.08
N ILE A 80 8.86 12.91 -1.46
CA ILE A 80 9.55 11.79 -0.81
C ILE A 80 9.72 12.11 0.67
N GLY A 81 9.09 11.30 1.52
CA GLY A 81 9.20 11.42 2.97
C GLY A 81 10.50 10.83 3.47
N ILE A 82 11.28 11.61 4.23
CA ILE A 82 12.56 11.17 4.79
C ILE A 82 12.59 11.39 6.30
N PHE A 83 13.28 10.51 7.02
CA PHE A 83 13.38 10.55 8.49
C PHE A 83 14.75 10.08 8.96
N ARG A 84 15.23 10.61 10.09
CA ARG A 84 16.49 10.15 10.70
C ARG A 84 16.23 8.93 11.58
N CYS A 85 17.06 7.90 11.40
CA CYS A 85 17.18 6.76 12.33
C CYS A 85 18.44 6.85 13.23
N CYS A 86 19.43 7.67 12.84
CA CYS A 86 20.62 7.91 13.66
C CYS A 86 20.30 8.89 14.79
N GLU A 87 20.43 8.42 16.03
CA GLU A 87 20.09 9.17 17.24
C GLU A 87 21.24 9.25 18.24
N GLY A 88 21.18 10.24 19.13
CA GLY A 88 22.20 10.52 20.14
C GLY A 88 22.79 11.92 20.00
N ALA A 89 23.41 12.41 21.07
CA ALA A 89 23.86 13.81 21.15
C ALA A 89 24.80 14.24 20.00
N GLU A 90 25.62 13.33 19.49
CA GLU A 90 26.51 13.59 18.36
C GLU A 90 25.77 13.63 17.02
N ALA A 91 24.79 12.75 16.80
CA ALA A 91 23.94 12.75 15.61
C ALA A 91 23.01 13.98 15.58
N ASP A 92 22.41 14.34 16.71
CA ASP A 92 21.59 15.56 16.85
C ASP A 92 22.44 16.81 16.56
N LYS A 93 23.64 16.89 17.13
CA LYS A 93 24.58 18.00 16.88
C LYS A 93 24.97 18.11 15.40
N ARG A 94 25.25 16.98 14.73
CA ARG A 94 25.56 16.96 13.28
C ARG A 94 24.38 17.48 12.46
N SER A 95 23.15 17.06 12.78
CA SER A 95 21.95 17.56 12.09
C SER A 95 21.77 19.07 12.30
N GLU A 96 21.86 19.55 13.55
CA GLU A 96 21.78 20.98 13.86
C GLU A 96 22.84 21.79 13.12
N GLU A 97 24.09 21.34 13.11
CA GLU A 97 25.19 22.00 12.41
C GLU A 97 25.01 22.00 10.89
N PHE A 98 24.46 20.94 10.31
CA PHE A 98 24.13 20.88 8.89
C PHE A 98 23.07 21.92 8.53
N TRP A 99 21.94 21.94 9.25
CA TRP A 99 20.83 22.86 8.95
C TRP A 99 21.16 24.32 9.24
N ASN A 100 21.94 24.60 10.30
CA ASN A 100 22.42 25.95 10.61
C ASN A 100 23.36 26.53 9.53
N GLU A 101 24.03 25.67 8.76
CA GLU A 101 24.92 26.08 7.68
C GLU A 101 24.25 26.11 6.29
N LYS A 102 23.01 25.62 6.16
CA LYS A 102 22.28 25.55 4.88
C LYS A 102 22.32 26.84 4.07
N LYS A 103 21.98 27.97 4.69
CA LYS A 103 21.96 29.29 4.03
C LYS A 103 23.33 29.78 3.56
N LYS A 104 24.42 29.25 4.14
CA LYS A 104 25.80 29.62 3.78
C LYS A 104 26.31 28.81 2.58
N SER A 105 25.66 27.70 2.26
CA SER A 105 25.98 26.86 1.10
C SER A 105 25.18 27.32 -0.11
N ILE A 106 25.83 27.43 -1.26
CA ILE A 106 25.14 27.80 -2.51
C ILE A 106 24.69 26.58 -3.29
N PHE A 107 25.38 25.45 -3.13
CA PHE A 107 25.06 24.19 -3.78
C PHE A 107 24.41 23.23 -2.80
N PHE A 108 23.41 22.52 -3.28
CA PHE A 108 22.70 21.50 -2.52
C PHE A 108 22.41 20.31 -3.43
N GLY A 109 22.46 19.11 -2.87
CA GLY A 109 22.20 17.88 -3.57
C GLY A 109 21.43 16.90 -2.74
N VAL A 110 20.71 16.03 -3.42
CA VAL A 110 20.05 14.85 -2.85
C VAL A 110 20.59 13.64 -3.58
N ALA A 111 21.09 12.65 -2.84
CA ALA A 111 21.50 11.37 -3.40
C ALA A 111 20.66 10.24 -2.81
N PHE A 112 20.04 9.44 -3.67
CA PHE A 112 19.28 8.24 -3.32
C PHE A 112 20.21 7.04 -3.43
N LEU A 113 20.33 6.26 -2.35
CA LEU A 113 21.30 5.20 -2.19
C LEU A 113 20.60 3.87 -1.95
N GLN A 114 21.01 2.83 -2.65
CA GLN A 114 20.69 1.44 -2.34
C GLN A 114 21.93 0.73 -1.82
N LEU A 115 21.76 -0.01 -0.73
CA LEU A 115 22.83 -0.73 -0.07
C LEU A 115 22.83 -2.19 -0.52
N GLU A 116 24.02 -2.79 -0.61
CA GLU A 116 24.14 -4.25 -0.81
C GLU A 116 23.42 -5.02 0.30
N ASN A 117 23.48 -4.50 1.53
CA ASN A 117 22.69 -4.97 2.66
C ASN A 117 21.96 -3.81 3.35
N SER A 118 20.65 -3.70 3.09
CA SER A 118 19.79 -2.66 3.66
C SER A 118 19.81 -2.59 5.19
N MET A 119 20.11 -3.70 5.90
CA MET A 119 20.20 -3.69 7.37
C MET A 119 21.42 -2.98 7.93
N GLN A 120 22.41 -2.64 7.09
CA GLN A 120 23.59 -1.87 7.51
C GLN A 120 23.37 -0.35 7.48
N TYR A 121 22.13 0.12 7.26
CA TYR A 121 21.81 1.54 7.09
C TYR A 121 22.38 2.44 8.20
N ILE A 122 22.32 2.05 9.48
CA ILE A 122 22.88 2.84 10.60
C ILE A 122 24.40 3.00 10.48
N GLN A 123 25.11 1.89 10.26
CA GLN A 123 26.56 1.87 10.16
C GLN A 123 27.03 2.74 8.98
N MET A 124 26.29 2.66 7.87
CA MET A 124 26.57 3.46 6.69
C MET A 124 26.30 4.95 6.92
N CYS A 125 25.18 5.31 7.56
CA CYS A 125 24.91 6.70 7.95
C CYS A 125 26.03 7.29 8.78
N ASP A 126 26.49 6.58 9.83
CA ASP A 126 27.57 7.07 10.69
C ASP A 126 28.88 7.24 9.91
N MET A 127 29.24 6.28 9.06
CA MET A 127 30.42 6.35 8.20
C MET A 127 30.38 7.56 7.25
N LEU A 128 29.23 7.79 6.60
CA LEU A 128 29.04 8.85 5.62
C LEU A 128 29.08 10.24 6.28
N GLU A 129 28.44 10.37 7.45
CA GLU A 129 28.38 11.61 8.22
C GLU A 129 29.67 11.91 9.01
N GLN A 130 30.50 10.92 9.36
CA GLN A 130 31.78 11.16 10.06
C GLN A 130 32.93 11.54 9.11
N ASN A 131 32.84 11.17 7.83
CA ASN A 131 33.85 11.48 6.82
C ASN A 131 33.84 12.95 6.35
N GLU A 132 33.51 13.89 7.24
CA GLU A 132 33.34 15.33 6.95
C GLU A 132 34.64 16.05 6.54
N GLN A 133 35.82 15.44 6.69
CA GLN A 133 37.10 16.13 6.54
C GLN A 133 38.21 15.28 5.89
N GLN A 134 37.92 14.62 4.77
CA GLN A 134 39.04 14.35 3.85
C GLN A 134 39.49 15.71 3.27
N LYS A 135 40.71 16.10 3.63
CA LYS A 135 41.38 17.37 3.31
C LYS A 135 41.45 17.62 1.78
N ILE A 136 40.38 18.08 1.16
CA ILE A 136 40.40 18.44 -0.27
C ILE A 136 40.92 19.89 -0.43
N ASP A 137 40.64 20.79 0.51
CA ASP A 137 41.29 22.10 0.70
C ASP A 137 40.77 22.71 2.01
N LYS A 138 41.50 23.59 2.71
CA LYS A 138 41.01 24.15 4.00
C LYS A 138 39.73 24.99 3.86
N ASP A 139 39.48 25.54 2.66
CA ASP A 139 38.41 26.49 2.39
C ASP A 139 37.19 25.86 1.67
N ARG A 140 37.32 24.65 1.14
CA ARG A 140 36.24 23.91 0.46
C ARG A 140 35.43 23.13 1.48
N LYS A 141 34.12 23.38 1.51
CA LYS A 141 33.17 22.76 2.43
C LYS A 141 32.20 21.87 1.65
N CYS A 142 32.07 20.63 2.11
CA CYS A 142 31.06 19.69 1.67
C CYS A 142 30.60 18.92 2.89
N LYS A 143 29.32 19.05 3.26
CA LYS A 143 28.70 18.31 4.37
C LYS A 143 27.68 17.33 3.81
N VAL A 144 27.54 16.20 4.49
CA VAL A 144 26.59 15.14 4.14
C VAL A 144 25.75 14.83 5.38
N LEU A 145 24.44 14.70 5.19
CA LEU A 145 23.51 14.30 6.23
C LEU A 145 22.62 13.17 5.71
N SER A 146 22.52 12.08 6.45
CA SER A 146 21.85 10.86 5.99
C SER A 146 20.45 10.72 6.60
N TYR A 147 19.51 10.24 5.80
CA TYR A 147 18.14 9.91 6.18
C TYR A 147 17.75 8.55 5.62
N CYS A 148 16.70 7.96 6.16
CA CYS A 148 16.02 6.78 5.61
C CYS A 148 14.71 7.20 4.92
N THR A 149 14.19 6.34 4.05
CA THR A 149 12.85 6.46 3.43
C THR A 149 12.16 5.10 3.34
N PHE A 150 10.82 5.11 3.27
CA PHE A 150 10.01 3.92 2.97
C PHE A 150 9.86 3.63 1.46
N ASP A 151 10.42 4.49 0.60
CA ASP A 151 10.49 4.27 -0.85
C ASP A 151 11.65 3.31 -1.22
N ASN A 152 11.97 3.17 -2.52
CA ASN A 152 12.93 2.19 -3.04
C ASN A 152 14.37 2.39 -2.51
N ALA A 153 14.76 3.61 -2.15
CA ALA A 153 16.09 3.89 -1.60
C ALA A 153 16.20 3.45 -0.12
N ASP A 154 17.35 2.91 0.28
CA ASP A 154 17.62 2.59 1.68
C ASP A 154 18.05 3.84 2.45
N LEU A 155 18.91 4.65 1.83
CA LEU A 155 19.34 5.94 2.37
C LEU A 155 19.10 7.07 1.37
N VAL A 156 18.82 8.25 1.92
CA VAL A 156 18.76 9.52 1.20
C VAL A 156 19.77 10.47 1.84
N LEU A 157 20.77 10.88 1.05
CA LEU A 157 21.84 11.76 1.50
C LEU A 157 21.54 13.18 1.06
N LEU A 158 21.51 14.10 2.01
CA LEU A 158 21.49 15.53 1.76
C LEU A 158 22.92 16.03 1.75
N ILE A 159 23.34 16.65 0.66
CA ILE A 159 24.72 17.09 0.44
C ILE A 159 24.70 18.59 0.21
N GLN A 160 25.54 19.35 0.90
CA GLN A 160 25.63 20.79 0.71
C GLN A 160 27.07 21.28 0.70
N GLY A 161 27.34 22.32 -0.07
CA GLY A 161 28.69 22.86 -0.16
C GLY A 161 28.84 24.18 -0.89
N ASN A 162 30.09 24.63 -0.98
CA ASN A 162 30.50 25.85 -1.68
C ASN A 162 31.35 25.57 -2.94
N SER A 163 31.59 24.30 -3.26
CA SER A 163 32.35 23.83 -4.43
C SER A 163 31.63 22.65 -5.06
N LEU A 164 31.22 22.80 -6.32
CA LEU A 164 30.52 21.75 -7.07
C LEU A 164 31.45 20.54 -7.29
N ARG A 165 32.74 20.78 -7.54
CA ARG A 165 33.75 19.72 -7.66
C ARG A 165 33.88 18.90 -6.38
N SER A 166 33.83 19.54 -5.22
CA SER A 166 33.97 18.84 -3.93
C SER A 166 32.75 17.98 -3.64
N MET A 167 31.55 18.43 -4.03
CA MET A 167 30.34 17.64 -3.93
C MET A 167 30.35 16.45 -4.89
N GLU A 168 30.71 16.64 -6.16
CA GLU A 168 30.80 15.54 -7.14
C GLU A 168 31.85 14.51 -6.73
N GLN A 169 33.02 14.94 -6.25
CA GLN A 169 34.04 14.02 -5.74
C GLN A 169 33.49 13.20 -4.57
N LYS A 170 32.83 13.85 -3.61
CA LYS A 170 32.23 13.17 -2.47
C LYS A 170 31.17 12.16 -2.90
N ILE A 171 30.33 12.50 -3.90
CA ILE A 171 29.34 11.58 -4.47
C ILE A 171 30.03 10.37 -5.11
N ARG A 172 31.07 10.58 -5.92
CA ARG A 172 31.84 9.48 -6.54
C ARG A 172 32.53 8.60 -5.50
N ASP A 173 33.06 9.17 -4.42
CA ASP A 173 33.68 8.42 -3.33
C ASP A 173 32.66 7.53 -2.60
N ILE A 174 31.41 7.99 -2.49
CA ILE A 174 30.31 7.22 -1.91
C ILE A 174 29.87 6.12 -2.87
N GLU A 175 29.67 6.44 -4.15
CA GLU A 175 29.30 5.49 -5.20
C GLU A 175 30.34 4.36 -5.36
N GLY A 176 31.63 4.67 -5.17
CA GLY A 176 32.71 3.68 -5.20
C GLY A 176 32.84 2.80 -3.95
N ASN A 177 31.99 2.97 -2.93
CA ASN A 177 32.00 2.14 -1.73
C ASN A 177 31.38 0.77 -2.05
N LYS A 178 32.01 -0.31 -1.58
CA LYS A 178 31.56 -1.70 -1.83
C LYS A 178 30.19 -2.03 -1.26
N GLU A 179 29.76 -1.33 -0.21
CA GLU A 179 28.43 -1.51 0.39
C GLU A 179 27.34 -0.74 -0.38
N VAL A 180 27.72 0.10 -1.35
CA VAL A 180 26.80 0.86 -2.20
C VAL A 180 26.61 0.11 -3.50
N GLN A 181 25.36 -0.31 -3.72
CA GLN A 181 24.98 -1.00 -4.93
C GLN A 181 24.62 0.00 -6.03
N TYR A 182 23.98 1.11 -5.66
CA TYR A 182 23.59 2.17 -6.58
C TYR A 182 23.44 3.51 -5.88
N LEU A 183 23.79 4.55 -6.62
CA LEU A 183 23.59 5.93 -6.20
C LEU A 183 23.02 6.74 -7.36
N HIS A 184 21.95 7.47 -7.10
CA HIS A 184 21.46 8.50 -8.01
C HIS A 184 21.48 9.86 -7.32
N SER A 185 22.09 10.88 -7.93
CA SER A 185 22.16 12.23 -7.35
C SER A 185 21.49 13.29 -8.21
N ILE A 186 20.82 14.22 -7.54
CA ILE A 186 20.28 15.45 -8.10
C ILE A 186 21.01 16.61 -7.44
N LEU A 187 21.54 17.52 -8.25
CA LEU A 187 22.31 18.68 -7.78
C LEU A 187 21.62 19.96 -8.22
N GLY A 188 21.65 20.96 -7.34
CA GLY A 188 21.08 22.27 -7.59
C GLY A 188 21.80 23.38 -6.86
N VAL A 189 21.33 24.60 -7.12
CA VAL A 189 21.84 25.85 -6.58
C VAL A 189 20.72 26.64 -5.93
N SER A 190 21.04 27.32 -4.83
CA SER A 190 20.09 28.14 -4.07
C SER A 190 19.46 29.23 -4.96
N GLU A 191 18.13 29.27 -5.00
CA GLU A 191 17.38 30.32 -5.68
C GLU A 191 17.62 31.71 -5.05
N GLU A 192 17.77 31.78 -3.73
CA GLU A 192 18.11 33.04 -3.03
C GLU A 192 19.44 33.62 -3.54
N TYR A 193 20.44 32.75 -3.76
CA TYR A 193 21.73 33.16 -4.33
C TYR A 193 21.60 33.60 -5.79
N LEU A 194 20.85 32.87 -6.62
CA LEU A 194 20.64 33.21 -8.03
C LEU A 194 19.89 34.54 -8.20
N GLN A 195 18.88 34.80 -7.38
CA GLN A 195 18.16 36.07 -7.35
C GLN A 195 19.08 37.23 -7.00
N ALA A 196 19.91 37.09 -5.96
CA ALA A 196 20.88 38.11 -5.58
C ALA A 196 21.93 38.38 -6.67
N CYS A 197 22.34 37.34 -7.42
CA CYS A 197 23.21 37.50 -8.59
C CYS A 197 22.50 38.28 -9.72
N GLY A 198 21.23 37.96 -9.97
CA GLY A 198 20.40 38.66 -10.96
C GLY A 198 20.18 40.14 -10.66
N GLU A 199 19.89 40.48 -9.40
CA GLU A 199 19.70 41.86 -8.94
C GLU A 199 20.98 42.70 -9.07
N LYS A 200 22.13 42.11 -8.71
CA LYS A 200 23.45 42.76 -8.81
C LYS A 200 24.05 42.70 -10.20
N LYS A 201 23.48 41.89 -11.10
CA LYS A 201 24.02 41.61 -12.44
C LYS A 201 25.48 41.11 -12.40
N GLU A 202 25.79 40.27 -11.41
CA GLU A 202 27.12 39.67 -11.24
C GLU A 202 27.00 38.33 -10.52
N ILE A 203 27.80 37.34 -10.89
CA ILE A 203 27.92 36.08 -10.13
C ILE A 203 28.83 36.30 -8.91
N LEU A 204 28.24 36.19 -7.72
CA LEU A 204 28.84 36.59 -6.46
C LEU A 204 29.91 35.60 -5.97
N ARG A 205 31.15 36.07 -5.83
CA ARG A 205 32.26 35.28 -5.24
C ARG A 205 32.10 35.03 -3.74
N ASN A 206 31.35 35.88 -3.04
CA ASN A 206 31.11 35.78 -1.61
C ASN A 206 29.61 35.73 -1.33
N TRP A 207 29.18 34.77 -0.51
CA TRP A 207 27.79 34.60 -0.09
C TRP A 207 27.72 34.51 1.43
N TYR A 208 26.91 35.38 2.05
CA TYR A 208 26.93 35.62 3.49
C TYR A 208 28.36 35.86 4.04
N GLN A 209 28.96 34.86 4.69
CA GLN A 209 30.30 34.92 5.29
C GLN A 209 31.29 33.93 4.65
N GLY A 210 30.93 33.28 3.54
CA GLY A 210 31.73 32.26 2.87
C GLY A 210 32.13 32.63 1.45
N THR A 211 33.22 32.02 0.97
CA THR A 211 33.66 32.10 -0.43
C THR A 211 33.03 30.99 -1.25
N CYS A 212 32.54 31.33 -2.44
CA CYS A 212 31.95 30.42 -3.41
C CYS A 212 32.96 30.08 -4.51
N PHE A 213 33.21 28.80 -4.76
CA PHE A 213 34.15 28.34 -5.79
C PHE A 213 33.49 28.31 -7.17
N ILE A 214 33.22 29.50 -7.73
CA ILE A 214 32.52 29.67 -9.00
C ILE A 214 33.44 29.62 -10.23
N ASP A 215 34.75 29.79 -10.06
CA ASP A 215 35.70 29.76 -11.20
C ASP A 215 36.21 28.32 -11.48
N GLU A 216 35.58 27.29 -10.91
CA GLU A 216 35.93 25.89 -11.13
C GLU A 216 35.70 25.49 -12.59
N LYS A 217 36.68 24.80 -13.18
CA LYS A 217 36.63 24.36 -14.58
C LYS A 217 35.50 23.35 -14.78
N VAL A 218 34.73 23.57 -15.84
CA VAL A 218 33.71 22.65 -16.37
C VAL A 218 34.17 22.22 -17.75
N ALA A 219 34.41 20.93 -17.93
CA ALA A 219 34.91 20.41 -19.20
C ALA A 219 33.88 20.52 -20.32
N ARG A 220 32.59 20.28 -20.01
CA ARG A 220 31.49 20.43 -20.96
C ARG A 220 30.18 20.79 -20.27
N LEU A 221 29.38 21.65 -20.88
CA LEU A 221 28.00 21.93 -20.51
C LEU A 221 27.12 21.84 -21.76
N ASP A 222 26.02 21.11 -21.66
CA ASP A 222 25.00 21.01 -22.69
C ASP A 222 23.65 21.50 -22.14
N ILE A 223 22.99 22.35 -22.93
CA ILE A 223 21.60 22.80 -22.72
C ILE A 223 20.78 22.22 -23.86
N ARG A 224 19.87 21.32 -23.52
CA ARG A 224 19.03 20.55 -24.43
C ARG A 224 17.66 21.20 -24.49
N LEU A 225 17.19 21.49 -25.69
CA LEU A 225 15.98 22.27 -25.93
C LEU A 225 14.99 21.44 -26.76
N VAL A 226 13.73 21.47 -26.35
CA VAL A 226 12.59 21.00 -27.16
C VAL A 226 11.90 22.23 -27.72
N THR A 227 11.98 22.43 -29.03
CA THR A 227 11.48 23.63 -29.71
C THR A 227 10.42 23.30 -30.77
N SER A 228 9.75 24.33 -31.30
CA SER A 228 8.87 24.19 -32.47
C SER A 228 9.63 23.89 -33.78
N GLY A 229 10.96 23.91 -33.76
CA GLY A 229 11.82 23.63 -34.93
C GLY A 229 11.98 24.80 -35.92
N GLU A 230 11.50 26.01 -35.59
CA GLU A 230 11.63 27.18 -36.47
C GLU A 230 12.98 27.87 -36.34
N ASP A 231 13.60 28.29 -37.45
CA ASP A 231 14.91 28.97 -37.42
C ASP A 231 14.95 30.24 -36.56
N SER A 232 13.80 30.91 -36.37
CA SER A 232 13.72 32.12 -35.55
C SER A 232 14.10 31.89 -34.08
N ILE A 233 13.88 30.68 -33.53
CA ILE A 233 14.26 30.38 -32.14
C ILE A 233 15.79 30.32 -31.98
N ILE A 234 16.58 30.01 -33.03
CA ILE A 234 18.05 30.14 -32.97
C ILE A 234 18.42 31.58 -32.71
N GLY A 235 17.85 32.50 -33.51
CA GLY A 235 18.12 33.93 -33.40
C GLY A 235 17.83 34.45 -31.99
N MET A 236 16.68 34.09 -31.42
CA MET A 236 16.32 34.49 -30.06
C MET A 236 17.22 33.88 -28.98
N GLN A 237 17.56 32.59 -29.07
CA GLN A 237 18.47 31.98 -28.10
C GLN A 237 19.88 32.58 -28.20
N LYS A 238 20.32 32.95 -29.40
CA LYS A 238 21.57 33.68 -29.63
C LYS A 238 21.54 35.07 -28.99
N GLU A 239 20.48 35.85 -29.22
CA GLU A 239 20.32 37.17 -28.60
C GLU A 239 20.29 37.09 -27.07
N LEU A 240 19.64 36.06 -26.51
CA LEU A 240 19.65 35.81 -25.08
C LEU A 240 21.05 35.45 -24.57
N LEU A 241 21.75 34.57 -25.28
CA LEU A 241 23.15 34.22 -24.99
C LEU A 241 24.06 35.46 -24.97
N GLU A 242 23.94 36.33 -25.97
CA GLU A 242 24.70 37.59 -26.05
C GLU A 242 24.39 38.49 -24.84
N LYS A 243 23.11 38.65 -24.47
CA LYS A 243 22.72 39.42 -23.27
C LYS A 243 23.29 38.85 -21.98
N VAL A 244 23.27 37.52 -21.81
CA VAL A 244 23.84 36.85 -20.63
C VAL A 244 25.36 37.04 -20.63
N ASN A 245 26.03 36.96 -21.78
CA ASN A 245 27.45 37.22 -21.91
C ASN A 245 27.83 38.66 -21.54
N ASP A 246 27.11 39.65 -22.08
CA ASP A 246 27.34 41.07 -21.80
C ASP A 246 27.17 41.39 -20.31
N THR A 247 26.34 40.63 -19.61
CA THR A 247 26.04 40.83 -18.19
C THR A 247 27.03 40.10 -17.29
N TYR A 248 27.36 38.85 -17.59
CA TYR A 248 28.07 37.96 -16.67
C TYR A 248 29.45 37.50 -17.14
N ASP A 249 29.89 37.91 -18.33
CA ASP A 249 31.17 37.56 -18.97
C ASP A 249 31.34 36.04 -19.08
N ILE A 250 30.63 35.42 -20.04
CA ILE A 250 30.62 33.96 -20.22
C ILE A 250 32.00 33.50 -20.71
N ARG A 251 32.57 32.54 -19.99
CA ARG A 251 33.87 31.97 -20.36
C ARG A 251 33.77 31.16 -21.64
N ASN A 252 34.68 31.45 -22.58
CA ASN A 252 34.77 30.84 -23.90
C ASN A 252 33.49 31.00 -24.74
N PHE A 253 32.80 32.14 -24.63
CA PHE A 253 31.58 32.44 -25.38
C PHE A 253 31.70 32.21 -26.90
N GLU A 254 32.83 32.58 -27.50
CA GLU A 254 33.10 32.41 -28.94
C GLU A 254 33.11 30.94 -29.40
N ASN A 255 33.27 29.99 -28.47
CA ASN A 255 33.34 28.56 -28.75
C ASN A 255 32.02 27.82 -28.51
N ILE A 256 30.93 28.54 -28.21
CA ILE A 256 29.60 27.94 -28.07
C ILE A 256 29.16 27.38 -29.42
N LYS A 257 28.71 26.12 -29.41
CA LYS A 257 28.18 25.43 -30.59
C LYS A 257 26.71 25.12 -30.37
N TYR A 258 25.95 25.01 -31.46
CA TYR A 258 24.64 24.39 -31.43
C TYR A 258 24.58 23.23 -32.43
N ALA A 259 23.75 22.24 -32.14
CA ALA A 259 23.53 21.09 -33.00
C ALA A 259 22.05 20.73 -33.04
N TYR A 260 21.59 20.28 -34.21
CA TYR A 260 20.35 19.52 -34.32
C TYR A 260 20.64 18.10 -33.89
N VAL A 261 19.81 17.56 -33.01
CA VAL A 261 19.93 16.20 -32.50
C VAL A 261 18.61 15.46 -32.71
N SER A 262 18.69 14.14 -32.79
CA SER A 262 17.53 13.26 -32.87
C SER A 262 17.36 12.56 -31.52
N GLY A 263 16.52 13.13 -30.66
CA GLY A 263 16.24 12.64 -29.31
C GLY A 263 14.86 13.11 -28.82
N HIS A 264 14.67 13.22 -27.50
CA HIS A 264 13.49 13.88 -26.94
C HIS A 264 13.55 15.40 -27.18
N GLU A 265 14.75 15.93 -27.08
CA GLU A 265 15.20 17.23 -27.56
C GLU A 265 15.40 17.21 -29.07
N ASN A 266 15.17 18.35 -29.72
CA ASN A 266 15.55 18.53 -31.11
C ASN A 266 16.84 19.34 -31.25
N TRP A 267 17.18 20.19 -30.28
CA TRP A 267 18.34 21.09 -30.32
C TRP A 267 19.20 20.99 -29.07
N VAL A 268 20.53 21.14 -29.23
CA VAL A 268 21.48 21.21 -28.11
C VAL A 268 22.43 22.39 -28.32
N ILE A 269 22.59 23.22 -27.28
CA ILE A 269 23.64 24.23 -27.17
C ILE A 269 24.74 23.64 -26.29
N SER A 270 25.97 23.56 -26.82
CA SER A 270 27.11 22.91 -26.16
C SER A 270 28.27 23.86 -25.99
N MET A 271 28.92 23.77 -24.84
CA MET A 271 30.03 24.63 -24.42
C MET A 271 31.15 23.78 -23.86
N GLU A 272 32.35 23.94 -24.39
CA GLU A 272 33.55 23.20 -23.95
C GLU A 272 34.49 24.10 -23.14
N ASN A 273 35.13 23.52 -22.11
CA ASN A 273 36.14 24.17 -21.27
C ASN A 273 35.65 25.48 -20.60
N THR A 274 34.41 25.51 -20.12
CA THR A 274 33.84 26.65 -19.40
C THR A 274 34.10 26.57 -17.89
N ASP A 275 33.31 27.26 -17.07
CA ASP A 275 33.36 27.24 -15.61
C ASP A 275 31.98 27.25 -14.94
N VAL A 276 31.99 27.03 -13.62
CA VAL A 276 30.77 27.02 -12.79
C VAL A 276 30.07 28.38 -12.80
N ARG A 277 30.79 29.49 -12.90
CA ARG A 277 30.26 30.86 -13.06
C ARG A 277 29.33 30.92 -14.27
N THR A 278 29.76 30.38 -15.39
CA THR A 278 28.95 30.30 -16.61
C THR A 278 27.70 29.44 -16.42
N MET A 279 27.81 28.27 -15.77
CA MET A 279 26.66 27.43 -15.43
C MET A 279 25.62 28.19 -14.58
N LEU A 280 26.09 28.93 -13.58
CA LEU A 280 25.25 29.74 -12.69
C LEU A 280 24.57 30.89 -13.44
N ALA A 281 25.27 31.55 -14.36
CA ALA A 281 24.73 32.64 -15.17
C ALA A 281 23.48 32.20 -15.95
N PHE A 282 23.45 30.98 -16.48
CA PHE A 282 22.29 30.47 -17.21
C PHE A 282 21.08 30.14 -16.35
N LEU A 283 21.27 29.94 -15.05
CA LEU A 283 20.18 29.71 -14.10
C LEU A 283 19.72 31.00 -13.40
N THR A 284 20.40 32.14 -13.60
CA THR A 284 19.91 33.42 -13.07
C THR A 284 18.54 33.77 -13.66
N PRO A 285 17.72 34.60 -12.99
CA PRO A 285 16.38 34.91 -13.46
C PRO A 285 16.34 35.43 -14.91
N GLY A 286 15.54 34.79 -15.77
CA GLY A 286 15.47 35.05 -17.21
C GLY A 286 16.62 34.47 -18.04
N GLY A 287 17.53 33.72 -17.41
CA GLY A 287 18.66 33.07 -18.05
C GLY A 287 18.27 31.93 -18.99
N LEU A 288 19.24 31.49 -19.79
CA LEU A 288 19.04 30.52 -20.88
C LEU A 288 18.45 29.18 -20.41
N ALA A 289 18.85 28.72 -19.22
CA ALA A 289 18.46 27.42 -18.66
C ALA A 289 17.22 27.51 -17.75
N THR A 290 16.43 28.59 -17.87
CA THR A 290 15.24 28.80 -17.04
C THR A 290 13.97 28.86 -17.88
N HIS A 291 12.84 28.50 -17.27
CA HIS A 291 11.51 28.65 -17.90
C HIS A 291 11.00 30.11 -17.93
N GLN A 292 11.78 31.05 -17.39
CA GLN A 292 11.57 32.49 -17.52
C GLN A 292 12.16 33.05 -18.83
N ASN A 293 12.85 32.22 -19.61
CA ASN A 293 13.42 32.55 -20.91
C ASN A 293 12.35 33.12 -21.87
N ASP A 294 12.69 34.21 -22.55
CA ASP A 294 11.82 34.88 -23.52
C ASP A 294 11.33 33.95 -24.66
N GLY A 295 12.01 32.83 -24.91
CA GLY A 295 11.59 31.77 -25.84
C GLY A 295 10.25 31.12 -25.49
N TYR A 296 9.79 31.21 -24.23
CA TYR A 296 8.47 30.76 -23.79
C TYR A 296 7.37 31.82 -23.91
N LYS A 297 7.67 33.03 -24.41
CA LYS A 297 6.63 34.04 -24.65
C LYS A 297 5.80 33.69 -25.89
N LYS A 298 4.48 33.85 -25.78
CA LYS A 298 3.54 33.61 -26.88
C LYS A 298 3.73 34.59 -28.03
N ARG A 299 3.45 34.07 -29.23
CA ARG A 299 3.20 34.84 -30.45
C ARG A 299 1.82 35.53 -30.41
N ASP A 300 1.61 36.41 -31.38
CA ASP A 300 0.28 36.97 -31.72
C ASP A 300 -0.76 35.88 -32.09
N ASN A 301 -0.31 34.69 -32.52
CA ASN A 301 -1.17 33.53 -32.85
C ASN A 301 -1.27 32.48 -31.72
N ASN A 302 -0.86 32.81 -30.49
CA ASN A 302 -0.92 31.97 -29.29
C ASN A 302 -0.04 30.70 -29.24
N GLN A 303 0.87 30.47 -30.18
CA GLN A 303 1.79 29.31 -30.16
C GLN A 303 3.12 29.61 -29.45
N GLY A 304 3.63 28.66 -28.65
CA GLY A 304 4.97 28.70 -28.05
C GLY A 304 6.09 28.32 -29.03
N ARG A 305 7.33 28.70 -28.74
CA ARG A 305 8.53 28.37 -29.56
C ARG A 305 9.49 27.39 -28.87
N LEU A 306 9.50 27.41 -27.54
CA LEU A 306 10.26 26.53 -26.67
C LEU A 306 9.26 25.81 -25.75
N TYR A 307 9.47 24.51 -25.53
CA TYR A 307 8.57 23.64 -24.78
C TYR A 307 9.23 23.03 -23.54
N ASN A 308 10.53 22.72 -23.60
CA ASN A 308 11.28 22.15 -22.47
C ASN A 308 12.77 22.50 -22.58
N ILE A 309 13.43 22.60 -21.44
CA ILE A 309 14.87 22.73 -21.29
C ILE A 309 15.35 21.63 -20.34
N GLU A 310 16.47 20.99 -20.68
CA GLU A 310 17.21 20.10 -19.79
C GLU A 310 18.71 20.43 -19.86
N THR A 311 19.45 20.09 -18.80
CA THR A 311 20.89 20.38 -18.74
C THR A 311 21.69 19.13 -18.44
N SER A 312 22.91 19.04 -18.97
CA SER A 312 23.89 18.04 -18.56
C SER A 312 25.28 18.65 -18.57
N TYR A 313 26.11 18.32 -17.58
CA TYR A 313 27.45 18.88 -17.47
C TYR A 313 28.49 17.80 -17.13
N VAL A 314 29.75 18.12 -17.39
CA VAL A 314 30.93 17.29 -17.09
C VAL A 314 31.97 18.21 -16.47
N LEU A 315 32.36 17.98 -15.22
CA LEU A 315 33.42 18.79 -14.58
C LEU A 315 34.82 18.43 -15.09
N SER A 316 35.10 17.13 -15.25
CA SER A 316 36.37 16.63 -15.79
C SER A 316 36.18 15.33 -16.53
N TYR A 317 37.06 15.10 -17.52
CA TYR A 317 37.20 13.81 -18.19
C TYR A 317 38.33 13.02 -17.56
N ASP A 318 38.04 11.75 -17.28
CA ASP A 318 39.06 10.76 -16.94
C ASP A 318 39.45 10.00 -18.21
N GLU A 319 40.74 9.72 -18.38
CA GLU A 319 41.21 8.96 -19.54
C GLU A 319 41.00 7.47 -19.28
N ILE A 320 40.31 6.79 -20.20
CA ILE A 320 40.09 5.34 -20.14
C ILE A 320 41.42 4.58 -20.02
N SER A 321 42.49 5.09 -20.65
CA SER A 321 43.85 4.52 -20.59
C SER A 321 44.45 4.46 -19.17
N LYS A 322 43.92 5.25 -18.22
CA LYS A 322 44.36 5.28 -16.82
C LYS A 322 43.63 4.26 -15.96
N ILE A 323 42.50 3.73 -16.44
CA ILE A 323 41.80 2.62 -15.79
C ILE A 323 42.63 1.37 -16.06
N LYS A 324 43.17 0.78 -14.99
CA LYS A 324 43.80 -0.54 -15.12
C LYS A 324 42.70 -1.53 -15.43
N SER A 325 42.85 -2.28 -16.51
CA SER A 325 42.08 -3.51 -16.67
C SER A 325 42.56 -4.45 -15.60
N ASP A 326 41.83 -4.57 -14.50
CA ASP A 326 42.04 -5.71 -13.62
C ASP A 326 41.82 -6.97 -14.46
N ASN A 327 42.67 -7.98 -14.28
CA ASN A 327 42.49 -9.27 -14.92
C ASN A 327 41.17 -9.84 -14.42
N VAL A 328 40.09 -9.61 -15.17
CA VAL A 328 38.75 -10.15 -14.88
C VAL A 328 38.84 -11.67 -14.67
N GLU A 329 39.78 -12.35 -15.35
CA GLU A 329 40.05 -13.78 -15.19
C GLU A 329 40.61 -14.18 -13.81
N ASP A 330 41.33 -13.31 -13.08
CA ASP A 330 41.87 -13.63 -11.75
C ASP A 330 40.87 -13.33 -10.62
N GLU A 331 39.99 -12.32 -10.79
CA GLU A 331 38.84 -12.10 -9.89
C GLU A 331 37.72 -13.11 -10.14
N GLU A 332 37.40 -13.47 -11.39
CA GLU A 332 36.48 -14.58 -11.68
C GLU A 332 37.03 -15.91 -11.16
N ASN A 333 38.34 -16.18 -11.22
CA ASN A 333 38.89 -17.44 -10.69
C ASN A 333 39.06 -17.47 -9.16
N LYS A 334 39.15 -16.32 -8.49
CA LYS A 334 39.10 -16.21 -7.02
C LYS A 334 37.67 -16.19 -6.49
N GLU A 335 36.76 -15.44 -7.11
CA GLU A 335 35.31 -15.47 -6.82
C GLU A 335 34.71 -16.84 -7.16
N ASN A 336 35.14 -17.54 -8.21
CA ASN A 336 34.67 -18.90 -8.49
C ASN A 336 35.17 -19.97 -7.50
N LYS A 337 36.15 -19.64 -6.64
CA LYS A 337 36.67 -20.54 -5.58
C LYS A 337 36.23 -20.16 -4.16
N GLU A 338 35.92 -18.88 -3.90
CA GLU A 338 35.46 -18.41 -2.57
C GLU A 338 34.00 -17.91 -2.54
N ASN A 339 33.39 -17.56 -3.68
CA ASN A 339 32.05 -16.94 -3.78
C ASN A 339 31.03 -17.72 -4.63
N LYS A 340 31.20 -19.04 -4.80
CA LYS A 340 30.14 -19.88 -5.40
C LYS A 340 28.85 -19.97 -4.57
N GLU A 341 28.80 -19.37 -3.38
CA GLU A 341 27.64 -19.44 -2.50
C GLU A 341 26.76 -18.19 -2.44
N ASN A 342 27.17 -17.01 -2.98
CA ASN A 342 26.43 -15.76 -2.65
C ASN A 342 26.10 -14.76 -3.77
N LYS A 343 26.46 -14.96 -5.05
CA LYS A 343 25.83 -14.22 -6.16
C LYS A 343 24.76 -15.10 -6.79
N ASN A 344 23.53 -15.06 -6.25
CA ASN A 344 22.40 -15.71 -6.92
C ASN A 344 22.30 -15.07 -8.33
N PRO A 345 22.37 -15.84 -9.43
CA PRO A 345 22.08 -15.30 -10.75
C PRO A 345 20.68 -14.66 -10.72
N PRO A 346 20.41 -13.61 -11.51
CA PRO A 346 19.07 -13.05 -11.59
C PRO A 346 18.10 -14.17 -11.92
N HIS A 347 17.00 -14.24 -11.18
CA HIS A 347 15.94 -15.21 -11.43
C HIS A 347 15.56 -15.08 -12.92
N GLN A 348 15.38 -16.20 -13.62
CA GLN A 348 14.94 -16.18 -15.03
C GLN A 348 13.49 -16.61 -15.15
N TRP A 349 12.72 -16.46 -14.08
CA TRP A 349 11.38 -16.99 -13.95
C TRP A 349 10.41 -16.31 -14.93
N PHE A 350 10.32 -14.97 -14.95
CA PHE A 350 9.44 -14.28 -15.91
C PHE A 350 9.97 -14.43 -17.33
N ARG A 351 11.30 -14.41 -17.52
CA ARG A 351 11.92 -14.61 -18.84
C ARG A 351 11.52 -15.96 -19.44
N ASN A 352 11.54 -17.02 -18.65
CA ASN A 352 11.17 -18.36 -19.11
C ASN A 352 9.68 -18.45 -19.53
N ARG A 353 8.79 -17.66 -18.92
CA ARG A 353 7.35 -17.64 -19.27
C ARG A 353 7.02 -16.94 -20.59
N ILE A 354 7.92 -16.07 -21.07
CA ILE A 354 7.73 -15.39 -22.37
C ILE A 354 7.59 -16.41 -23.50
N GLU A 355 8.48 -17.41 -23.55
CA GLU A 355 8.47 -18.41 -24.61
C GLU A 355 7.26 -19.35 -24.51
N GLU A 356 6.85 -19.72 -23.30
CA GLU A 356 5.64 -20.51 -23.06
C GLU A 356 4.38 -19.79 -23.59
N TYR A 357 4.22 -18.50 -23.27
CA TYR A 357 3.08 -17.71 -23.73
C TYR A 357 3.11 -17.43 -25.23
N LYS A 358 4.29 -17.21 -25.85
CA LYS A 358 4.42 -17.15 -27.31
C LYS A 358 3.97 -18.44 -27.97
N GLY A 359 4.36 -19.59 -27.43
CA GLY A 359 3.92 -20.91 -27.88
C GLY A 359 2.39 -21.03 -27.83
N LYS A 360 1.77 -20.65 -26.70
CA LYS A 360 0.30 -20.70 -26.53
C LYS A 360 -0.44 -19.76 -27.49
N LEU A 361 0.08 -18.55 -27.73
CA LEU A 361 -0.51 -17.60 -28.69
C LEU A 361 -0.55 -18.17 -30.11
N ASN A 362 0.51 -18.85 -30.55
CA ASN A 362 0.56 -19.48 -31.87
C ASN A 362 -0.51 -20.58 -32.01
N VAL A 363 -0.72 -21.39 -30.96
CA VAL A 363 -1.77 -22.42 -30.94
C VAL A 363 -3.16 -21.78 -31.01
N LEU A 364 -3.45 -20.80 -30.16
CA LEU A 364 -4.75 -20.11 -30.13
C LEU A 364 -5.07 -19.41 -31.45
N LEU A 365 -4.07 -18.85 -32.12
CA LEU A 365 -4.22 -18.23 -33.43
C LEU A 365 -4.55 -19.27 -34.51
N ALA A 366 -3.87 -20.42 -34.50
CA ALA A 366 -4.15 -21.52 -35.42
C ALA A 366 -5.56 -22.12 -35.22
N GLU A 367 -6.06 -22.10 -33.98
CA GLU A 367 -7.42 -22.52 -33.61
C GLU A 367 -8.49 -21.45 -33.88
N GLY A 368 -8.11 -20.23 -34.25
CA GLY A 368 -9.04 -19.11 -34.49
C GLY A 368 -9.69 -18.53 -33.21
N ASN A 369 -9.08 -18.73 -32.04
CA ASN A 369 -9.62 -18.26 -30.75
C ASN A 369 -9.15 -16.83 -30.41
N GLU A 370 -9.63 -15.84 -31.16
CA GLU A 370 -9.24 -14.42 -31.02
C GLU A 370 -9.47 -13.85 -29.60
N SER A 371 -10.50 -14.34 -28.92
CA SER A 371 -10.84 -13.87 -27.58
C SER A 371 -9.76 -14.25 -26.57
N LEU A 372 -9.45 -15.55 -26.39
CA LEU A 372 -8.38 -15.97 -25.47
C LEU A 372 -7.01 -15.46 -25.91
N TYR A 373 -6.76 -15.35 -27.21
CA TYR A 373 -5.54 -14.76 -27.76
C TYR A 373 -5.30 -13.35 -27.19
N SER A 374 -6.33 -12.51 -27.10
CA SER A 374 -6.22 -11.14 -26.58
C SER A 374 -5.81 -11.09 -25.10
N TYR A 375 -6.32 -12.02 -24.28
CA TYR A 375 -5.97 -12.12 -22.85
C TYR A 375 -4.55 -12.65 -22.65
N TYR A 376 -4.13 -13.68 -23.39
CA TYR A 376 -2.74 -14.15 -23.37
C TYR A 376 -1.76 -13.11 -23.91
N LEU A 377 -2.18 -12.28 -24.87
CA LEU A 377 -1.36 -11.17 -25.36
C LEU A 377 -1.14 -10.12 -24.28
N ALA A 378 -2.17 -9.81 -23.48
CA ALA A 378 -2.05 -8.93 -22.32
C ALA A 378 -1.09 -9.52 -21.28
N LEU A 379 -1.24 -10.81 -20.92
CA LEU A 379 -0.32 -11.50 -20.01
C LEU A 379 1.13 -11.48 -20.52
N LEU A 380 1.35 -11.75 -21.81
CA LEU A 380 2.69 -11.71 -22.40
C LEU A 380 3.31 -10.32 -22.30
N ARG A 381 2.54 -9.26 -22.56
CA ARG A 381 3.02 -7.87 -22.40
C ARG A 381 3.35 -7.54 -20.96
N THR A 382 2.51 -7.96 -20.01
CA THR A 382 2.76 -7.79 -18.58
C THR A 382 4.03 -8.52 -18.16
N VAL A 383 4.15 -9.82 -18.45
CA VAL A 383 5.36 -10.61 -18.12
C VAL A 383 6.61 -10.05 -18.79
N ASN A 384 6.53 -9.64 -20.05
CA ASN A 384 7.65 -9.02 -20.75
C ASN A 384 8.12 -7.73 -20.05
N SER A 385 7.19 -6.97 -19.47
CA SER A 385 7.53 -5.79 -18.67
C SER A 385 8.09 -6.19 -17.31
N LEU A 386 7.59 -7.28 -16.69
CA LEU A 386 8.04 -7.76 -15.39
C LEU A 386 9.48 -8.30 -15.38
N VAL A 387 9.98 -8.81 -16.52
CA VAL A 387 11.39 -9.24 -16.65
C VAL A 387 12.36 -8.13 -16.25
N GLN A 388 12.03 -6.87 -16.52
CA GLN A 388 12.90 -5.77 -16.14
C GLN A 388 13.05 -5.65 -14.61
N TYR A 389 12.01 -5.95 -13.84
CA TYR A 389 12.06 -5.89 -12.38
C TYR A 389 12.74 -7.11 -11.76
N GLU A 390 12.76 -8.23 -12.49
CA GLU A 390 13.48 -9.44 -12.09
C GLU A 390 14.98 -9.31 -12.33
N GLU A 391 15.38 -8.75 -13.48
CA GLU A 391 16.78 -8.71 -13.90
C GLU A 391 17.49 -7.41 -13.54
N PHE A 392 16.74 -6.35 -13.23
CA PHE A 392 17.31 -5.10 -12.77
C PHE A 392 17.28 -5.04 -11.26
N MET A 393 18.46 -5.20 -10.68
CA MET A 393 18.66 -5.28 -9.23
C MET A 393 18.08 -4.06 -8.48
N LEU A 394 17.97 -2.89 -9.11
CA LEU A 394 17.47 -1.67 -8.46
C LEU A 394 15.95 -1.65 -8.24
N SER A 395 15.23 -2.44 -9.03
CA SER A 395 13.77 -2.54 -8.97
C SER A 395 13.31 -3.94 -8.54
N ALA A 396 14.24 -4.72 -7.97
CA ALA A 396 14.00 -6.08 -7.49
C ALA A 396 12.88 -6.15 -6.44
N ASP A 397 12.67 -5.10 -5.64
CA ASP A 397 11.56 -5.05 -4.69
C ASP A 397 10.19 -5.19 -5.36
N ILE A 398 10.03 -4.68 -6.58
CA ILE A 398 8.80 -4.85 -7.37
C ILE A 398 8.63 -6.31 -7.78
N PHE A 399 9.72 -7.01 -8.11
CA PHE A 399 9.70 -8.45 -8.38
C PHE A 399 9.21 -9.23 -7.14
N TYR A 400 9.84 -9.04 -5.98
CA TYR A 400 9.46 -9.74 -4.75
C TYR A 400 8.03 -9.44 -4.31
N LEU A 401 7.55 -8.22 -4.55
CA LEU A 401 6.17 -7.82 -4.26
C LEU A 401 5.13 -8.58 -5.11
N LEU A 402 5.45 -8.89 -6.36
CA LEU A 402 4.49 -9.45 -7.34
C LEU A 402 4.66 -10.95 -7.57
N PHE A 403 5.85 -11.50 -7.36
CA PHE A 403 6.18 -12.89 -7.66
C PHE A 403 5.23 -13.90 -6.98
N PRO A 404 4.98 -13.84 -5.65
CA PRO A 404 4.18 -14.86 -4.97
C PRO A 404 2.73 -14.94 -5.46
N SER A 405 2.12 -13.78 -5.78
CA SER A 405 0.76 -13.74 -6.33
C SER A 405 0.74 -14.21 -7.79
N PHE A 406 1.81 -13.93 -8.55
CA PHE A 406 1.90 -14.29 -9.96
C PHE A 406 2.09 -15.79 -10.14
N GLU A 407 3.00 -16.39 -9.37
CA GLU A 407 3.26 -17.84 -9.37
C GLU A 407 1.96 -18.61 -9.12
N MET A 408 1.21 -18.24 -8.09
CA MET A 408 -0.07 -18.89 -7.79
C MET A 408 -1.11 -18.66 -8.90
N PHE A 409 -1.19 -17.44 -9.44
CA PHE A 409 -2.10 -17.12 -10.53
C PHE A 409 -1.82 -18.00 -11.75
N GLU A 410 -0.55 -18.09 -12.15
CA GLU A 410 -0.13 -18.87 -13.30
C GLU A 410 -0.37 -20.37 -13.08
N HIS A 411 0.01 -20.91 -11.92
CA HIS A 411 -0.23 -22.31 -11.59
C HIS A 411 -1.72 -22.69 -11.74
N LYS A 412 -2.63 -21.81 -11.29
CA LYS A 412 -4.07 -21.99 -11.47
C LYS A 412 -4.53 -21.82 -12.91
N LEU A 413 -3.94 -20.89 -13.66
CA LEU A 413 -4.26 -20.72 -15.08
C LEU A 413 -3.92 -21.99 -15.86
N LYS A 414 -2.76 -22.57 -15.57
CA LYS A 414 -2.31 -23.84 -16.17
C LYS A 414 -3.17 -25.02 -15.76
N SER A 415 -3.57 -25.11 -14.49
CA SER A 415 -4.44 -26.21 -14.03
C SER A 415 -5.79 -26.25 -14.77
N VAL A 416 -6.32 -25.11 -15.20
CA VAL A 416 -7.58 -25.06 -15.96
C VAL A 416 -7.38 -25.27 -17.47
N LEU A 417 -6.33 -24.68 -18.05
CA LEU A 417 -6.16 -24.60 -19.51
C LEU A 417 -5.17 -25.59 -20.13
N GLU A 418 -4.40 -26.34 -19.34
CA GLU A 418 -3.38 -27.27 -19.83
C GLU A 418 -3.66 -28.74 -19.50
N LEU A 419 -4.63 -29.04 -18.62
CA LEU A 419 -5.13 -30.41 -18.48
C LEU A 419 -5.86 -30.79 -19.79
N GLU A 420 -5.64 -32.00 -20.31
CA GLU A 420 -6.27 -32.57 -21.54
C GLU A 420 -7.82 -32.69 -21.48
N LYS A 421 -8.47 -31.93 -20.61
CA LYS A 421 -9.91 -31.81 -20.48
C LYS A 421 -10.45 -30.81 -21.50
N LYS A 422 -11.64 -31.13 -22.04
CA LYS A 422 -12.46 -30.15 -22.74
C LYS A 422 -12.87 -29.05 -21.76
N VAL A 423 -12.25 -27.88 -21.89
CA VAL A 423 -12.61 -26.68 -21.13
C VAL A 423 -13.99 -26.20 -21.55
N THR A 424 -14.84 -25.89 -20.59
CA THR A 424 -16.19 -25.38 -20.84
C THR A 424 -16.19 -23.88 -21.18
N PRO A 425 -17.20 -23.36 -21.90
CA PRO A 425 -17.31 -21.92 -22.14
C PRO A 425 -17.36 -21.08 -20.86
N THR A 426 -17.94 -21.61 -19.79
CA THR A 426 -18.01 -20.94 -18.49
C THR A 426 -16.64 -20.83 -17.83
N GLU A 427 -15.83 -21.89 -17.87
CA GLU A 427 -14.45 -21.87 -17.37
C GLU A 427 -13.58 -20.87 -18.17
N ILE A 428 -13.78 -20.80 -19.50
CA ILE A 428 -13.10 -19.82 -20.34
C ILE A 428 -13.45 -18.38 -19.92
N GLU A 429 -14.73 -18.07 -19.67
CA GLU A 429 -15.12 -16.73 -19.21
C GLU A 429 -14.60 -16.42 -17.79
N GLN A 430 -14.56 -17.40 -16.89
CA GLN A 430 -13.95 -17.25 -15.57
C GLN A 430 -12.46 -16.92 -15.69
N VAL A 431 -11.72 -17.66 -16.52
CA VAL A 431 -10.30 -17.39 -16.78
C VAL A 431 -10.09 -15.98 -17.34
N LYS A 432 -10.87 -15.57 -18.34
CA LYS A 432 -10.79 -14.21 -18.92
C LYS A 432 -10.97 -13.13 -17.85
N LYS A 433 -12.00 -13.28 -16.99
CA LYS A 433 -12.25 -12.37 -15.88
C LYS A 433 -11.07 -12.35 -14.90
N ALA A 434 -10.53 -13.52 -14.55
CA ALA A 434 -9.40 -13.63 -13.63
C ALA A 434 -8.13 -12.98 -14.20
N VAL A 435 -7.83 -13.20 -15.48
CA VAL A 435 -6.71 -12.54 -16.19
C VAL A 435 -6.88 -11.02 -16.16
N PHE A 436 -8.06 -10.52 -16.49
CA PHE A 436 -8.34 -9.08 -16.45
C PHE A 436 -8.13 -8.50 -15.05
N GLU A 437 -8.76 -9.11 -14.03
CA GLU A 437 -8.65 -8.64 -12.65
C GLU A 437 -7.20 -8.68 -12.13
N TYR A 438 -6.44 -9.72 -12.48
CA TYR A 438 -5.06 -9.86 -12.05
C TYR A 438 -4.13 -8.86 -12.75
N VAL A 439 -4.23 -8.72 -14.08
CA VAL A 439 -3.41 -7.79 -14.86
C VAL A 439 -3.67 -6.33 -14.46
N GLU A 440 -4.92 -5.93 -14.24
CA GLU A 440 -5.27 -4.59 -13.73
C GLU A 440 -4.66 -4.33 -12.34
N SER A 441 -4.67 -5.34 -11.47
CA SER A 441 -4.06 -5.25 -10.15
C SER A 441 -2.55 -5.04 -10.23
N VAL A 442 -1.86 -5.82 -11.06
CA VAL A 442 -0.42 -5.70 -11.31
C VAL A 442 -0.08 -4.33 -11.88
N ASN A 443 -0.81 -3.88 -12.90
CA ASN A 443 -0.59 -2.56 -13.52
C ASN A 443 -0.75 -1.42 -12.51
N SER A 444 -1.77 -1.48 -11.66
CA SER A 444 -2.01 -0.47 -10.62
C SER A 444 -0.86 -0.42 -9.61
N VAL A 445 -0.41 -1.57 -9.10
CA VAL A 445 0.72 -1.62 -8.15
C VAL A 445 1.99 -1.07 -8.78
N ILE A 446 2.33 -1.51 -10.00
CA ILE A 446 3.53 -1.06 -10.72
C ILE A 446 3.48 0.45 -10.95
N TYR A 447 2.39 0.96 -11.51
CA TYR A 447 2.25 2.37 -11.88
C TYR A 447 2.47 3.34 -10.71
N HIS A 448 2.04 2.96 -9.50
CA HIS A 448 2.15 3.81 -8.31
C HIS A 448 3.44 3.61 -7.48
N ASN A 449 4.28 2.60 -7.79
CA ASN A 449 5.59 2.38 -7.14
C ASN A 449 6.78 2.97 -7.91
N ILE A 450 6.75 3.04 -9.25
CA ILE A 450 7.93 3.41 -10.09
C ILE A 450 8.38 4.88 -9.93
N HIS A 451 7.64 5.74 -9.24
CA HIS A 451 7.94 7.18 -9.17
C HIS A 451 9.31 7.53 -8.54
N THR A 452 9.99 6.59 -7.87
CA THR A 452 11.39 6.76 -7.41
C THR A 452 12.44 6.07 -8.31
N ASP A 453 12.03 5.17 -9.22
CA ASP A 453 12.88 4.51 -10.20
C ASP A 453 13.03 5.39 -11.45
N GLN A 454 13.97 6.32 -11.39
CA GLN A 454 14.21 7.32 -12.45
C GLN A 454 14.57 6.73 -13.83
N VAL A 455 14.94 5.45 -13.92
CA VAL A 455 15.33 4.83 -15.19
C VAL A 455 14.13 4.55 -16.12
N TYR A 456 12.89 4.48 -15.61
CA TYR A 456 11.75 3.97 -16.40
C TYR A 456 10.65 4.99 -16.73
N LEU A 457 10.64 6.19 -16.14
CA LEU A 457 9.54 7.16 -16.30
C LEU A 457 9.87 8.43 -17.09
N MET A 458 10.88 8.42 -17.96
CA MET A 458 10.93 9.38 -19.07
C MET A 458 9.84 9.07 -20.12
N VAL A 459 8.58 8.95 -19.69
CA VAL A 459 7.40 8.90 -20.56
C VAL A 459 6.92 10.34 -20.72
N PRO A 460 7.13 10.97 -21.89
CA PRO A 460 6.60 12.30 -22.14
C PRO A 460 5.07 12.22 -22.16
N GLY A 461 4.39 12.89 -21.23
CA GLY A 461 2.96 13.19 -21.36
C GLY A 461 2.06 12.90 -20.17
N TYR A 462 2.51 12.20 -19.11
CA TYR A 462 1.71 12.09 -17.89
C TYR A 462 2.60 11.84 -16.65
N SER A 463 3.00 12.92 -15.98
CA SER A 463 3.84 12.89 -14.76
C SER A 463 3.03 12.93 -13.46
N GLY A 464 1.71 12.74 -13.51
CA GLY A 464 0.84 12.77 -12.33
C GLY A 464 0.41 11.37 -11.92
N THR A 465 1.16 10.68 -11.07
CA THR A 465 0.56 9.56 -10.32
C THR A 465 -0.46 10.14 -9.35
N SER A 466 -1.68 9.59 -9.29
CA SER A 466 -2.71 10.10 -8.36
C SER A 466 -2.30 9.97 -6.88
N PHE A 467 -1.34 9.09 -6.58
CA PHE A 467 -0.70 8.88 -5.29
C PHE A 467 0.57 8.02 -5.47
N SER A 468 1.45 8.04 -4.46
CA SER A 468 2.62 7.17 -4.35
C SER A 468 2.35 5.99 -3.40
N ILE A 469 2.91 4.82 -3.73
CA ILE A 469 2.97 3.68 -2.82
C ILE A 469 4.40 3.56 -2.26
N PRO A 470 4.61 3.70 -0.94
CA PRO A 470 5.88 3.38 -0.32
C PRO A 470 6.11 1.86 -0.33
N ILE A 471 7.03 1.40 -1.18
CA ILE A 471 7.22 -0.03 -1.47
C ILE A 471 7.53 -0.85 -0.21
N LYS A 472 8.35 -0.31 0.72
CA LYS A 472 8.78 -1.03 1.92
C LYS A 472 7.60 -1.29 2.87
N LEU A 473 6.68 -0.33 2.99
CA LEU A 473 5.44 -0.52 3.76
C LEU A 473 4.56 -1.57 3.09
N ASN A 474 4.37 -1.47 1.78
CA ASN A 474 3.54 -2.42 1.02
C ASN A 474 4.06 -3.87 1.16
N MET A 475 5.37 -4.08 1.04
CA MET A 475 6.00 -5.38 1.25
C MET A 475 5.83 -5.87 2.69
N ALA A 476 6.03 -5.02 3.71
CA ALA A 476 5.83 -5.42 5.11
C ALA A 476 4.38 -5.87 5.39
N PHE A 477 3.39 -5.20 4.81
CA PHE A 477 1.99 -5.61 4.93
C PHE A 477 1.65 -6.88 4.16
N LEU A 478 2.26 -7.09 2.99
CA LEU A 478 2.14 -8.35 2.26
C LEU A 478 2.75 -9.51 3.07
N TRP A 479 3.93 -9.30 3.67
CA TRP A 479 4.55 -10.26 4.60
C TRP A 479 3.60 -10.62 5.75
N LEU A 480 2.93 -9.62 6.34
CA LEU A 480 1.95 -9.85 7.40
C LEU A 480 0.83 -10.78 6.92
N THR A 481 0.26 -10.55 5.73
CA THR A 481 -0.82 -11.41 5.21
C THR A 481 -0.37 -12.86 5.02
N ASP A 482 0.86 -13.06 4.55
CA ASP A 482 1.46 -14.39 4.41
C ASP A 482 1.66 -15.06 5.77
N ARG A 483 2.14 -14.34 6.80
CA ARG A 483 2.28 -14.91 8.16
C ARG A 483 0.93 -15.27 8.77
N VAL A 484 -0.07 -14.41 8.60
CA VAL A 484 -1.44 -14.67 9.06
C VAL A 484 -1.99 -15.94 8.41
N ALA A 485 -1.75 -16.11 7.11
CA ALA A 485 -2.11 -17.32 6.39
C ALA A 485 -1.33 -18.57 6.85
N LEU A 486 -0.04 -18.44 7.18
CA LEU A 486 0.75 -19.55 7.73
C LEU A 486 0.23 -20.00 9.09
N ILE A 487 -0.13 -19.05 9.97
CA ILE A 487 -0.61 -19.34 11.32
C ILE A 487 -2.03 -19.93 11.30
N PHE A 488 -2.96 -19.29 10.59
CA PHE A 488 -4.40 -19.62 10.65
C PHE A 488 -4.95 -20.30 9.39
N GLY A 489 -4.08 -20.62 8.42
CA GLY A 489 -4.42 -21.35 7.21
C GLY A 489 -5.00 -22.73 7.49
N ASN A 490 -5.72 -23.27 6.49
CA ASN A 490 -6.39 -24.56 6.64
C ASN A 490 -5.41 -25.73 6.49
N THR A 491 -4.85 -26.18 7.63
CA THR A 491 -3.91 -27.30 7.70
C THR A 491 -4.51 -28.64 7.24
N GLU A 492 -5.82 -28.85 7.38
CA GLU A 492 -6.48 -30.09 6.98
C GLU A 492 -6.51 -30.28 5.46
N ARG A 493 -6.52 -29.18 4.69
CA ARG A 493 -6.64 -29.19 3.23
C ARG A 493 -5.36 -28.79 2.50
N LYS A 494 -4.25 -28.54 3.22
CA LYS A 494 -2.97 -28.04 2.67
C LYS A 494 -3.15 -26.87 1.68
N ARG A 495 -4.05 -25.94 2.01
CA ARG A 495 -4.36 -24.80 1.13
C ARG A 495 -3.28 -23.74 1.22
N LYS A 496 -2.76 -23.29 0.08
CA LYS A 496 -1.94 -22.09 -0.02
C LYS A 496 -2.81 -20.84 -0.14
N TYR A 497 -2.36 -19.75 0.45
CA TYR A 497 -3.00 -18.44 0.36
C TYR A 497 -1.93 -17.45 -0.08
N ARG A 498 -2.21 -16.66 -1.11
CA ARG A 498 -1.37 -15.55 -1.54
C ARG A 498 -2.23 -14.32 -1.74
N CYS A 499 -1.68 -13.17 -1.39
CA CYS A 499 -2.37 -11.89 -1.54
C CYS A 499 -1.72 -11.06 -2.64
N ILE A 500 -2.52 -10.22 -3.29
CA ILE A 500 -2.02 -9.03 -3.98
C ILE A 500 -2.63 -7.82 -3.28
N LEU A 501 -1.78 -6.99 -2.69
CA LEU A 501 -2.19 -5.77 -1.99
C LEU A 501 -2.19 -4.61 -2.99
N VAL A 502 -3.38 -4.03 -3.19
CA VAL A 502 -3.63 -2.99 -4.21
C VAL A 502 -4.15 -1.73 -3.51
N PRO A 503 -3.25 -0.81 -3.14
CA PRO A 503 -3.63 0.52 -2.66
C PRO A 503 -4.38 1.29 -3.76
N THR A 504 -5.50 1.92 -3.40
CA THR A 504 -6.33 2.72 -4.32
C THR A 504 -6.87 3.98 -3.67
N MET A 505 -7.44 4.88 -4.48
CA MET A 505 -8.08 6.12 -4.02
C MET A 505 -9.41 5.89 -3.25
N GLU A 506 -9.87 4.64 -3.06
CA GLU A 506 -11.13 4.33 -2.37
C GLU A 506 -11.07 4.45 -0.85
N ALA A 507 -12.23 4.62 -0.22
CA ALA A 507 -12.37 4.85 1.21
C ALA A 507 -12.42 3.57 2.07
N LYS A 508 -12.97 2.45 1.55
CA LYS A 508 -13.13 1.19 2.30
C LYS A 508 -12.26 0.06 1.76
N PRO A 509 -11.52 -0.66 2.62
CA PRO A 509 -10.91 -1.94 2.29
C PRO A 509 -11.94 -2.89 1.66
N GLN A 510 -11.51 -3.60 0.62
CA GLN A 510 -12.31 -4.64 -0.02
C GLN A 510 -11.43 -5.82 -0.34
N THR A 511 -11.86 -7.00 0.08
CA THR A 511 -11.22 -8.24 -0.32
C THR A 511 -12.11 -9.05 -1.26
N LYS A 512 -11.50 -9.67 -2.27
CA LYS A 512 -12.16 -10.66 -3.12
C LYS A 512 -11.19 -11.76 -3.52
N ARG A 513 -11.73 -12.91 -3.92
CA ARG A 513 -10.93 -13.97 -4.55
C ARG A 513 -10.81 -13.71 -6.03
N ILE A 514 -9.60 -13.88 -6.56
CA ILE A 514 -9.39 -14.04 -7.99
C ILE A 514 -9.62 -15.51 -8.31
N GLU A 515 -10.82 -15.82 -8.80
CA GLU A 515 -11.27 -17.18 -9.10
C GLU A 515 -10.92 -17.57 -10.53
N VAL A 516 -9.85 -18.35 -10.69
CA VAL A 516 -9.45 -18.94 -11.98
C VAL A 516 -10.15 -20.27 -12.21
N GLU A 517 -10.38 -21.05 -11.16
CA GLU A 517 -10.99 -22.38 -11.19
C GLU A 517 -12.26 -22.45 -10.33
N SER A 518 -13.21 -23.31 -10.70
CA SER A 518 -14.53 -23.38 -10.06
C SER A 518 -14.52 -24.00 -8.64
N ASN A 519 -13.49 -24.74 -8.25
CA ASN A 519 -13.38 -25.30 -6.89
C ASN A 519 -11.93 -25.23 -6.37
N PRO A 520 -11.47 -24.05 -5.94
CA PRO A 520 -10.08 -23.84 -5.67
C PRO A 520 -9.59 -24.52 -4.39
N ASN A 521 -8.42 -25.16 -4.49
CA ASN A 521 -7.67 -25.60 -3.32
C ASN A 521 -6.88 -24.43 -2.72
N ASP A 522 -6.32 -23.55 -3.55
CA ASP A 522 -5.51 -22.42 -3.13
C ASP A 522 -6.24 -21.10 -3.36
N PHE A 523 -6.03 -20.09 -2.52
CA PHE A 523 -6.73 -18.80 -2.61
C PHE A 523 -5.77 -17.67 -2.97
N LEU A 524 -6.04 -17.05 -4.12
CA LEU A 524 -5.42 -15.80 -4.51
C LEU A 524 -6.38 -14.69 -4.11
N VAL A 525 -5.99 -13.90 -3.12
CA VAL A 525 -6.83 -12.87 -2.52
C VAL A 525 -6.38 -11.51 -3.02
N TYR A 526 -7.27 -10.83 -3.73
CA TYR A 526 -7.12 -9.42 -4.04
C TYR A 526 -7.54 -8.61 -2.83
N VAL A 527 -6.63 -7.78 -2.33
CA VAL A 527 -6.84 -6.92 -1.17
C VAL A 527 -6.72 -5.47 -1.61
N LYS A 528 -7.86 -4.80 -1.77
CA LYS A 528 -7.93 -3.37 -2.07
C LYS A 528 -7.94 -2.59 -0.77
N ILE A 529 -7.05 -1.62 -0.62
CA ILE A 529 -7.01 -0.76 0.57
C ILE A 529 -6.96 0.73 0.20
N PRO A 530 -7.42 1.64 1.08
CA PRO A 530 -7.20 3.07 0.91
C PRO A 530 -5.70 3.39 0.99
N GLN A 531 -5.16 4.12 0.02
CA GLN A 531 -3.73 4.49 -0.02
C GLN A 531 -3.22 5.13 1.29
N ARG A 532 -4.06 5.93 1.97
CA ARG A 532 -3.72 6.60 3.23
C ARG A 532 -3.41 5.61 4.36
N THR A 533 -4.01 4.42 4.33
CA THR A 533 -3.84 3.42 5.38
C THR A 533 -2.45 2.78 5.37
N LEU A 534 -1.71 2.85 4.25
CA LEU A 534 -0.30 2.45 4.23
C LEU A 534 0.56 3.25 5.22
N TYR A 535 0.18 4.51 5.47
CA TYR A 535 0.82 5.39 6.43
C TYR A 535 0.19 5.30 7.84
N MET A 536 -0.78 4.40 8.04
CA MET A 536 -1.45 4.12 9.31
C MET A 536 -1.20 2.66 9.70
N PRO A 537 0.07 2.29 9.99
CA PRO A 537 0.45 0.89 10.13
C PRO A 537 -0.24 0.18 11.29
N GLU A 538 -0.52 0.87 12.41
CA GLU A 538 -1.26 0.30 13.53
C GLU A 538 -2.64 -0.22 13.08
N GLU A 539 -3.40 0.63 12.41
CA GLU A 539 -4.76 0.31 11.99
C GLU A 539 -4.77 -0.64 10.79
N LEU A 540 -3.85 -0.47 9.83
CA LEU A 540 -3.79 -1.33 8.65
C LEU A 540 -3.44 -2.77 9.01
N MET A 541 -2.57 -3.02 9.98
CA MET A 541 -2.29 -4.38 10.44
C MET A 541 -3.57 -5.05 10.97
N VAL A 542 -4.36 -4.35 11.78
CA VAL A 542 -5.65 -4.84 12.31
C VAL A 542 -6.62 -5.14 11.16
N ILE A 543 -6.78 -4.19 10.23
CA ILE A 543 -7.66 -4.31 9.06
C ILE A 543 -7.26 -5.52 8.22
N LEU A 544 -5.98 -5.68 7.87
CA LEU A 544 -5.52 -6.79 7.04
C LEU A 544 -5.74 -8.15 7.72
N ILE A 545 -5.50 -8.25 9.02
CA ILE A 545 -5.75 -9.50 9.76
C ILE A 545 -7.25 -9.82 9.79
N HIS A 546 -8.10 -8.82 10.03
CA HIS A 546 -9.55 -8.94 9.97
C HIS A 546 -10.00 -9.46 8.59
N GLU A 547 -9.57 -8.78 7.53
CA GLU A 547 -9.90 -9.13 6.14
C GLU A 547 -9.45 -10.55 5.78
N MET A 548 -8.24 -10.93 6.20
CA MET A 548 -7.72 -12.30 6.05
C MET A 548 -8.56 -13.31 6.83
N GLY A 549 -9.13 -12.93 7.97
CA GLY A 549 -10.09 -13.69 8.77
C GLY A 549 -11.28 -14.22 7.95
N HIS A 550 -11.73 -13.48 6.94
CA HIS A 550 -12.82 -13.91 6.04
C HIS A 550 -12.43 -15.07 5.11
N TYR A 551 -11.13 -15.34 4.92
CA TYR A 551 -10.61 -16.41 4.05
C TYR A 551 -10.00 -17.59 4.82
N ILE A 552 -9.42 -17.35 5.99
CA ILE A 552 -8.66 -18.33 6.79
C ILE A 552 -9.48 -18.94 7.94
N GLY A 553 -8.89 -19.85 8.71
CA GLY A 553 -9.47 -20.29 9.99
C GLY A 553 -10.36 -21.53 9.95
N GLY A 554 -10.35 -22.30 8.86
CA GLY A 554 -10.80 -23.71 8.81
C GLY A 554 -11.80 -24.16 9.90
N ALA A 555 -11.31 -24.98 10.83
CA ALA A 555 -12.06 -25.46 12.00
C ALA A 555 -12.26 -24.39 13.10
N LEU A 556 -11.35 -23.42 13.22
CA LEU A 556 -11.41 -22.30 14.18
C LEU A 556 -12.72 -21.50 14.10
N ARG A 557 -13.32 -21.44 12.89
CA ARG A 557 -14.62 -20.79 12.65
C ARG A 557 -15.82 -21.50 13.31
N CYS A 558 -15.61 -22.62 13.99
CA CYS A 558 -16.63 -23.35 14.74
C CYS A 558 -17.97 -23.48 13.99
N ARG A 559 -17.95 -23.78 12.68
CA ARG A 559 -19.10 -23.60 11.77
C ARG A 559 -20.35 -24.39 12.19
N LYS A 560 -20.16 -25.57 12.80
CA LYS A 560 -21.24 -26.39 13.38
C LYS A 560 -21.87 -25.71 14.59
N GLU A 561 -21.06 -25.15 15.49
CA GLU A 561 -21.53 -24.40 16.65
C GLU A 561 -22.25 -23.12 16.22
N ARG A 562 -21.69 -22.38 15.24
CA ARG A 562 -22.37 -21.23 14.62
C ARG A 562 -23.76 -21.58 14.13
N ALA A 563 -23.89 -22.65 13.34
CA ALA A 563 -25.18 -23.08 12.82
C ALA A 563 -26.15 -23.44 13.96
N LYS A 564 -25.68 -24.12 15.00
CA LYS A 564 -26.47 -24.46 16.19
C LYS A 564 -26.95 -23.22 16.95
N GLN A 565 -26.12 -22.20 17.13
CA GLN A 565 -26.52 -20.96 17.80
C GLN A 565 -27.48 -20.12 16.94
N LEU A 566 -27.24 -20.04 15.62
CA LEU A 566 -28.17 -19.41 14.67
C LEU A 566 -29.55 -20.07 14.66
N LYS A 567 -29.63 -21.40 14.73
CA LYS A 567 -30.93 -22.12 14.84
C LYS A 567 -31.70 -21.66 16.07
N LYS A 568 -31.04 -21.57 17.24
CA LYS A 568 -31.68 -21.13 18.48
C LYS A 568 -32.12 -19.66 18.40
N PHE A 569 -31.24 -18.80 17.89
CA PHE A 569 -31.53 -17.40 17.65
C PHE A 569 -32.79 -17.22 16.79
N VAL A 570 -32.87 -17.92 15.66
CA VAL A 570 -34.03 -17.82 14.74
C VAL A 570 -35.33 -18.24 15.42
N ILE A 571 -35.30 -19.32 16.22
CA ILE A 571 -36.50 -19.78 16.94
C ILE A 571 -36.98 -18.70 17.91
N ASP A 572 -36.10 -18.16 18.75
CA ASP A 572 -36.48 -17.13 19.72
C ASP A 572 -36.91 -15.83 19.04
N PHE A 573 -36.19 -15.41 18.00
CA PHE A 573 -36.55 -14.23 17.20
C PHE A 573 -37.96 -14.34 16.58
N LEU A 574 -38.28 -15.49 16.00
CA LEU A 574 -39.61 -15.73 15.42
C LEU A 574 -40.69 -15.71 16.50
N ILE A 575 -40.45 -16.34 17.66
CA ILE A 575 -41.40 -16.31 18.78
C ILE A 575 -41.65 -14.87 19.23
N ASP A 576 -40.60 -14.08 19.47
CA ASP A 576 -40.76 -12.71 19.94
C ASP A 576 -41.50 -11.83 18.94
N CYS A 577 -41.20 -11.99 17.65
CA CYS A 577 -41.90 -11.25 16.60
C CYS A 577 -43.36 -11.70 16.44
N MET A 578 -43.64 -13.00 16.57
CA MET A 578 -44.99 -13.55 16.50
C MET A 578 -45.84 -13.14 17.70
N PHE A 579 -45.25 -13.02 18.88
CA PHE A 579 -45.93 -12.60 20.12
C PHE A 579 -45.91 -11.08 20.35
N LYS A 580 -45.37 -10.30 19.41
CA LYS A 580 -45.39 -8.84 19.50
C LYS A 580 -46.83 -8.29 19.57
N ASP A 581 -47.08 -7.35 20.47
CA ASP A 581 -48.39 -6.71 20.67
C ASP A 581 -49.53 -7.69 21.04
N VAL A 582 -49.16 -8.85 21.58
CA VAL A 582 -50.06 -9.77 22.28
C VAL A 582 -50.18 -9.32 23.74
N TYR A 583 -51.41 -9.05 24.20
CA TYR A 583 -51.67 -8.67 25.59
C TYR A 583 -51.38 -9.86 26.53
N GLU A 584 -50.34 -9.75 27.36
CA GLU A 584 -50.10 -10.67 28.46
C GLU A 584 -50.83 -10.18 29.72
N GLU A 585 -52.12 -10.48 29.86
CA GLU A 585 -52.78 -10.34 31.16
C GLU A 585 -52.12 -11.30 32.17
N GLU A 586 -51.87 -10.85 33.42
CA GLU A 586 -51.17 -11.67 34.43
C GLU A 586 -51.82 -13.05 34.64
N GLU A 587 -53.13 -13.14 34.42
CA GLU A 587 -53.94 -14.35 34.57
C GLU A 587 -53.57 -15.47 33.57
N TYR A 588 -53.07 -15.12 32.37
CA TYR A 588 -52.76 -16.09 31.30
C TYR A 588 -51.27 -16.25 31.02
N LYS A 589 -50.41 -15.58 31.79
CA LYS A 589 -48.95 -15.59 31.60
C LYS A 589 -48.37 -17.00 31.59
N LYS A 590 -48.79 -17.85 32.54
CA LYS A 590 -48.28 -19.23 32.66
C LYS A 590 -48.63 -20.10 31.45
N GLN A 591 -49.82 -19.90 30.88
CA GLN A 591 -50.28 -20.68 29.75
C GLN A 591 -49.76 -20.14 28.42
N ASN A 592 -49.56 -18.83 28.29
CA ASN A 592 -48.82 -18.23 27.18
C ASN A 592 -47.39 -18.80 27.10
N GLU A 593 -46.71 -18.99 28.23
CA GLU A 593 -45.40 -19.66 28.27
C GLU A 593 -45.47 -21.13 27.78
N ILE A 594 -46.52 -21.89 28.14
CA ILE A 594 -46.73 -23.25 27.61
C ILE A 594 -46.89 -23.24 26.08
N VAL A 595 -47.62 -22.27 25.54
CA VAL A 595 -47.80 -22.12 24.08
C VAL A 595 -46.48 -21.74 23.41
N LYS A 596 -45.72 -20.79 23.98
CA LYS A 596 -44.38 -20.42 23.50
C LYS A 596 -43.44 -21.64 23.49
N ASP A 597 -43.37 -22.40 24.57
CA ASP A 597 -42.53 -23.61 24.66
C ASP A 597 -42.94 -24.69 23.66
N GLY A 598 -44.25 -24.89 23.48
CA GLY A 598 -44.82 -25.78 22.48
C GLY A 598 -44.38 -25.40 21.07
N LEU A 599 -44.51 -24.11 20.71
CA LEU A 599 -44.07 -23.58 19.42
C LEU A 599 -42.56 -23.69 19.24
N LYS A 600 -41.75 -23.32 20.23
CA LYS A 600 -40.28 -23.45 20.17
C LYS A 600 -39.86 -24.87 19.84
N LYS A 601 -40.48 -25.86 20.49
CA LYS A 601 -40.21 -27.29 20.24
C LYS A 601 -40.60 -27.70 18.82
N GLN A 602 -41.75 -27.24 18.33
CA GLN A 602 -42.20 -27.55 16.96
C GLN A 602 -41.31 -26.89 15.91
N MET A 603 -41.01 -25.60 16.05
CA MET A 603 -40.10 -24.86 15.17
C MET A 603 -38.71 -25.51 15.13
N LYS A 604 -38.19 -25.95 16.28
CA LYS A 604 -36.92 -26.68 16.36
C LYS A 604 -36.95 -27.96 15.51
N ASN A 605 -37.98 -28.79 15.70
CA ASN A 605 -38.12 -30.03 14.93
C ASN A 605 -38.22 -29.77 13.42
N THR A 606 -38.96 -28.73 13.03
CA THR A 606 -39.07 -28.31 11.63
C THR A 606 -37.71 -27.88 11.08
N ILE A 607 -36.98 -26.99 11.77
CA ILE A 607 -35.67 -26.54 11.34
C ILE A 607 -34.69 -27.71 11.24
N ASP A 608 -34.66 -28.61 12.24
CA ASP A 608 -33.78 -29.77 12.21
C ASP A 608 -34.11 -30.70 11.02
N HIS A 609 -35.39 -30.94 10.72
CA HIS A 609 -35.79 -31.70 9.54
C HIS A 609 -35.32 -31.07 8.22
N PHE A 610 -35.44 -29.74 8.08
CA PHE A 610 -34.93 -29.04 6.89
C PHE A 610 -33.40 -29.15 6.75
N PHE A 611 -32.66 -29.15 7.87
CA PHE A 611 -31.21 -29.35 7.86
C PHE A 611 -30.82 -30.78 7.45
N ASP A 612 -31.55 -31.79 7.95
CA ASP A 612 -31.34 -33.19 7.60
C ASP A 612 -31.65 -33.44 6.11
N ASP A 613 -32.75 -32.87 5.61
CA ASP A 613 -33.19 -32.99 4.21
C ASP A 613 -32.24 -32.28 3.24
N ALA A 614 -31.72 -31.12 3.62
CA ALA A 614 -30.84 -30.31 2.78
C ALA A 614 -29.47 -30.96 2.52
N LYS A 615 -29.11 -32.04 3.25
CA LYS A 615 -27.81 -32.72 3.17
C LYS A 615 -26.66 -31.70 3.14
N ILE A 616 -26.69 -30.77 4.10
CA ILE A 616 -25.68 -29.71 4.20
C ILE A 616 -24.30 -30.34 4.19
N SER A 617 -23.36 -29.74 3.46
CA SER A 617 -21.99 -30.22 3.45
C SER A 617 -21.45 -30.35 4.87
N GLU A 618 -20.55 -31.32 5.10
CA GLU A 618 -19.92 -31.53 6.42
C GLU A 618 -19.25 -30.26 6.99
N PHE A 619 -18.99 -29.28 6.11
CA PHE A 619 -18.33 -28.02 6.39
C PHE A 619 -19.26 -26.85 6.76
N TYR A 620 -20.59 -26.98 6.66
CA TYR A 620 -21.55 -25.94 7.11
C TYR A 620 -21.23 -24.51 6.60
N TYR A 621 -21.09 -24.36 5.28
CA TYR A 621 -20.87 -23.03 4.68
C TYR A 621 -22.05 -22.09 4.93
N GLY A 622 -21.75 -20.79 5.10
CA GLY A 622 -22.72 -19.81 5.59
C GLY A 622 -23.91 -19.62 4.64
N ASP A 623 -23.66 -19.60 3.34
CA ASP A 623 -24.68 -19.53 2.28
C ASP A 623 -25.65 -20.72 2.33
N GLN A 624 -25.14 -21.93 2.55
CA GLN A 624 -25.96 -23.14 2.70
C GLN A 624 -26.85 -23.05 3.95
N VAL A 625 -26.26 -22.65 5.08
CA VAL A 625 -26.99 -22.50 6.36
C VAL A 625 -28.08 -21.42 6.25
N VAL A 626 -27.77 -20.26 5.67
CA VAL A 626 -28.75 -19.18 5.45
C VAL A 626 -29.87 -19.64 4.53
N LYS A 627 -29.55 -20.34 3.43
CA LYS A 627 -30.56 -20.85 2.49
C LYS A 627 -31.54 -21.80 3.18
N VAL A 628 -31.03 -22.75 3.97
CA VAL A 628 -31.85 -23.73 4.69
C VAL A 628 -32.70 -23.05 5.77
N LEU A 629 -32.12 -22.15 6.57
CA LEU A 629 -32.88 -21.40 7.58
C LEU A 629 -33.99 -20.55 6.96
N ARG A 630 -33.73 -19.88 5.84
CA ARG A 630 -34.77 -19.11 5.11
C ARG A 630 -35.90 -20.01 4.64
N SER A 631 -35.60 -21.17 4.06
CA SER A 631 -36.61 -22.15 3.65
C SER A 631 -37.44 -22.64 4.84
N ALA A 632 -36.81 -22.98 5.96
CA ALA A 632 -37.50 -23.40 7.16
C ALA A 632 -38.38 -22.27 7.75
N CYS A 633 -37.89 -21.03 7.78
CA CYS A 633 -38.66 -19.88 8.27
C CYS A 633 -39.89 -19.60 7.42
N ARG A 634 -39.76 -19.63 6.08
CA ARG A 634 -40.90 -19.47 5.18
C ARG A 634 -41.96 -20.52 5.45
N TYR A 635 -41.55 -21.77 5.64
CA TYR A 635 -42.46 -22.86 5.96
C TYR A 635 -43.17 -22.61 7.30
N ILE A 636 -42.42 -22.32 8.37
CA ILE A 636 -42.94 -22.04 9.72
C ILE A 636 -43.96 -20.89 9.70
N LEU A 637 -43.63 -19.79 9.02
CA LEU A 637 -44.49 -18.60 8.95
C LEU A 637 -45.74 -18.85 8.09
N SER A 638 -45.63 -19.69 7.04
CA SER A 638 -46.77 -20.06 6.20
C SER A 638 -47.73 -21.03 6.88
N ASP A 639 -47.22 -21.92 7.75
CA ASP A 639 -47.97 -22.95 8.47
C ASP A 639 -48.25 -22.57 9.93
N SER A 640 -48.12 -21.28 10.27
CA SER A 640 -48.21 -20.79 11.66
C SER A 640 -49.54 -21.14 12.33
N ALA A 641 -50.63 -21.23 11.56
CA ALA A 641 -51.95 -21.55 12.08
C ALA A 641 -52.06 -23.01 12.57
N GLU A 642 -51.43 -23.94 11.87
CA GLU A 642 -51.40 -25.35 12.25
C GLU A 642 -50.43 -25.60 13.41
N LEU A 643 -49.29 -24.91 13.42
CA LEU A 643 -48.35 -24.92 14.55
C LEU A 643 -49.00 -24.38 15.84
N MET A 644 -49.77 -23.30 15.72
CA MET A 644 -50.54 -22.73 16.82
C MET A 644 -51.58 -23.71 17.33
N LYS A 645 -52.36 -24.33 16.44
CA LYS A 645 -53.36 -25.33 16.82
C LYS A 645 -52.77 -26.47 17.65
N LYS A 646 -51.66 -27.06 17.19
CA LYS A 646 -50.94 -28.14 17.91
C LYS A 646 -50.32 -27.67 19.23
N SER A 647 -49.93 -26.40 19.32
CA SER A 647 -49.37 -25.83 20.55
C SER A 647 -50.46 -25.58 21.59
N LEU A 648 -51.65 -25.14 21.17
CA LEU A 648 -52.83 -24.95 22.01
C LEU A 648 -53.39 -26.27 22.55
N GLU A 649 -53.24 -27.39 21.84
CA GLU A 649 -53.60 -28.73 22.32
C GLU A 649 -52.83 -29.14 23.59
N ASN A 650 -51.65 -28.54 23.85
CA ASN A 650 -50.85 -28.80 25.05
C ASN A 650 -51.31 -28.00 26.29
N VAL A 651 -52.26 -27.08 26.13
CA VAL A 651 -52.83 -26.31 27.24
C VAL A 651 -53.96 -27.13 27.87
N THR A 652 -53.73 -27.71 29.04
CA THR A 652 -54.76 -28.46 29.78
C THR A 652 -55.84 -27.52 30.34
N TYR A 653 -57.08 -27.66 29.85
CA TYR A 653 -58.28 -26.97 30.34
C TYR A 653 -58.79 -27.47 31.72
N ASN A 654 -58.17 -28.53 32.26
CA ASN A 654 -58.68 -29.30 33.38
C ASN A 654 -58.60 -28.60 34.77
N SER A 655 -58.10 -27.38 34.85
CA SER A 655 -58.01 -26.60 36.09
C SER A 655 -59.18 -25.64 36.33
N PHE A 656 -60.06 -25.42 35.35
CA PHE A 656 -61.16 -24.45 35.44
C PHE A 656 -62.47 -25.15 35.83
N ARG A 657 -63.12 -24.67 36.89
CA ARG A 657 -64.38 -25.24 37.42
C ARG A 657 -65.63 -24.49 36.96
N ASP A 658 -65.47 -23.34 36.32
CA ASP A 658 -66.55 -22.46 35.85
C ASP A 658 -66.62 -22.42 34.31
N GLU A 659 -67.80 -22.67 33.75
CA GLU A 659 -68.09 -22.67 32.32
C GLU A 659 -67.86 -21.28 31.68
N LYS A 660 -68.06 -20.19 32.44
CA LYS A 660 -67.78 -18.82 31.99
C LYS A 660 -66.29 -18.50 31.91
N GLU A 661 -65.45 -19.13 32.74
CA GLU A 661 -63.99 -18.98 32.66
C GLU A 661 -63.43 -19.70 31.43
N ILE A 662 -63.98 -20.86 31.09
CA ILE A 662 -63.63 -21.62 29.87
C ILE A 662 -63.97 -20.80 28.61
N GLU A 663 -65.15 -20.17 28.55
CA GLU A 663 -65.56 -19.36 27.40
C GLU A 663 -64.66 -18.13 27.19
N LYS A 664 -64.29 -17.43 28.27
CA LYS A 664 -63.31 -16.32 28.22
C LYS A 664 -61.94 -16.77 27.72
N LEU A 665 -61.48 -17.91 28.18
CA LEU A 665 -60.18 -18.47 27.82
C LEU A 665 -60.14 -18.96 26.36
N ILE A 666 -61.23 -19.53 25.84
CA ILE A 666 -61.39 -19.84 24.40
C ILE A 666 -61.31 -18.57 23.55
N TYR A 667 -61.98 -17.48 23.97
CA TYR A 667 -61.92 -16.21 23.27
C TYR A 667 -60.50 -15.62 23.28
N ALA A 668 -59.83 -15.64 24.44
CA ALA A 668 -58.44 -15.17 24.59
C ALA A 668 -57.47 -15.95 23.69
N TYR A 669 -57.59 -17.28 23.61
CA TYR A 669 -56.75 -18.09 22.72
C TYR A 669 -57.07 -17.92 21.23
N SER A 670 -58.33 -17.64 20.90
CA SER A 670 -58.73 -17.35 19.53
C SER A 670 -58.14 -16.01 19.07
N ASP A 671 -58.16 -14.98 19.93
CA ASP A 671 -57.50 -13.70 19.69
C ASP A 671 -55.97 -13.84 19.64
N LEU A 672 -55.38 -14.61 20.55
CA LEU A 672 -53.95 -14.95 20.54
C LEU A 672 -53.54 -15.60 19.20
N ASN A 673 -54.28 -16.63 18.77
CA ASN A 673 -54.03 -17.31 17.50
C ASN A 673 -54.21 -16.36 16.30
N TYR A 674 -55.23 -15.50 16.32
CA TYR A 674 -55.43 -14.50 15.27
C TYR A 674 -54.24 -13.52 15.17
N ARG A 675 -53.82 -12.96 16.30
CA ARG A 675 -52.69 -12.01 16.37
C ARG A 675 -51.38 -12.64 15.95
N ILE A 676 -51.05 -13.82 16.47
CA ILE A 676 -49.84 -14.54 16.11
C ILE A 676 -49.80 -14.85 14.61
N ASN A 677 -50.91 -15.32 14.03
CA ASN A 677 -50.97 -15.58 12.59
C ASN A 677 -50.90 -14.32 11.75
N LYS A 678 -51.48 -13.21 12.22
CA LYS A 678 -51.32 -11.91 11.57
C LYS A 678 -49.86 -11.47 11.58
N ASN A 679 -49.22 -11.50 12.74
CA ASN A 679 -47.81 -11.16 12.89
C ASN A 679 -46.91 -12.07 12.03
N ALA A 680 -47.17 -13.38 12.00
CA ALA A 680 -46.46 -14.33 11.15
C ALA A 680 -46.57 -13.98 9.65
N LYS A 681 -47.77 -13.62 9.18
CA LYS A 681 -47.98 -13.15 7.81
C LYS A 681 -47.26 -11.84 7.52
N ASP A 682 -47.26 -10.91 8.47
CA ASP A 682 -46.55 -9.64 8.32
C ASP A 682 -45.03 -9.88 8.25
N ILE A 683 -44.46 -10.71 9.12
CA ILE A 683 -43.03 -11.09 9.08
C ILE A 683 -42.66 -11.70 7.72
N LEU A 684 -43.52 -12.59 7.20
CA LEU A 684 -43.33 -13.24 5.90
C LEU A 684 -43.43 -12.25 4.73
N LEU A 685 -44.43 -11.38 4.73
CA LEU A 685 -44.70 -10.41 3.65
C LEU A 685 -43.55 -9.40 3.52
N TRP A 686 -43.04 -8.91 4.65
CA TRP A 686 -41.99 -7.90 4.70
C TRP A 686 -40.57 -8.49 4.68
N GLY A 687 -40.42 -9.82 4.66
CA GLY A 687 -39.12 -10.49 4.61
C GLY A 687 -38.24 -10.27 5.86
N ILE A 688 -38.84 -9.89 6.99
CA ILE A 688 -38.13 -9.45 8.21
C ILE A 688 -37.20 -10.56 8.73
N ALA A 689 -37.70 -11.81 8.79
CA ALA A 689 -36.90 -12.94 9.26
C ALA A 689 -35.73 -13.28 8.32
N GLU A 690 -35.92 -13.12 7.01
CA GLU A 690 -34.88 -13.42 6.03
C GLU A 690 -33.72 -12.42 6.11
N GLN A 691 -34.06 -11.14 6.23
CA GLN A 691 -33.06 -10.08 6.44
C GLN A 691 -32.31 -10.31 7.75
N LYS A 692 -33.03 -10.57 8.84
CA LYS A 692 -32.39 -10.77 10.16
C LYS A 692 -31.47 -12.00 10.19
N ILE A 693 -31.80 -13.09 9.49
CA ILE A 693 -30.89 -14.26 9.36
C ILE A 693 -29.60 -13.88 8.63
N TYR A 694 -29.69 -13.05 7.60
CA TYR A 694 -28.52 -12.59 6.86
C TYR A 694 -27.63 -11.71 7.73
N ASP A 695 -28.23 -10.70 8.38
CA ASP A 695 -27.53 -9.77 9.26
C ASP A 695 -26.83 -10.52 10.41
N GLU A 696 -27.52 -11.50 11.01
CA GLU A 696 -26.96 -12.30 12.10
C GLU A 696 -25.84 -13.22 11.61
N MET A 697 -25.98 -13.86 10.45
CA MET A 697 -24.89 -14.65 9.87
C MET A 697 -23.65 -13.79 9.61
N GLU A 698 -23.82 -12.56 9.14
CA GLU A 698 -22.72 -11.63 8.91
C GLU A 698 -22.06 -11.24 10.23
N MET A 699 -22.85 -10.88 11.25
CA MET A 699 -22.36 -10.59 12.61
C MET A 699 -21.45 -11.70 13.17
N TYR A 700 -21.79 -12.97 12.95
CA TYR A 700 -20.96 -14.10 13.38
C TYR A 700 -19.67 -14.25 12.57
N LYS A 701 -19.66 -13.90 11.28
CA LYS A 701 -18.42 -13.90 10.47
C LYS A 701 -17.50 -12.77 10.91
N GLU A 702 -18.07 -11.58 11.08
CA GLU A 702 -17.38 -10.37 11.53
C GLU A 702 -16.72 -10.57 12.90
N CYS A 703 -17.46 -11.06 13.90
CA CYS A 703 -16.91 -11.30 15.24
C CYS A 703 -15.75 -12.31 15.24
N PHE A 704 -15.75 -13.27 14.32
CA PHE A 704 -14.65 -14.22 14.18
C PHE A 704 -13.39 -13.53 13.62
N SER A 705 -13.53 -12.74 12.55
CA SER A 705 -12.43 -11.97 11.97
C SER A 705 -11.83 -11.00 12.98
N ASP A 706 -12.69 -10.29 13.72
CA ASP A 706 -12.32 -9.38 14.80
C ASP A 706 -11.55 -10.09 15.93
N LEU A 707 -12.03 -11.27 16.35
CA LEU A 707 -11.40 -12.04 17.41
C LEU A 707 -10.00 -12.53 17.00
N ILE A 708 -9.79 -12.90 15.73
CA ILE A 708 -8.45 -13.24 15.22
C ILE A 708 -7.51 -12.04 15.35
N ALA A 709 -7.94 -10.86 14.89
CA ALA A 709 -7.10 -9.66 14.94
C ALA A 709 -6.71 -9.31 16.39
N VAL A 710 -7.68 -9.34 17.30
CA VAL A 710 -7.47 -9.06 18.72
C VAL A 710 -6.49 -10.04 19.36
N LYS A 711 -6.66 -11.35 19.11
CA LYS A 711 -5.82 -12.40 19.72
C LYS A 711 -4.41 -12.45 19.13
N LEU A 712 -4.28 -12.26 17.82
CA LEU A 712 -2.98 -12.33 17.15
C LEU A 712 -2.08 -11.16 17.60
N LEU A 713 -2.61 -9.93 17.55
CA LEU A 713 -1.87 -8.72 17.89
C LEU A 713 -1.79 -8.44 19.39
N ASP A 714 -2.59 -9.13 20.22
CA ASP A 714 -2.68 -8.90 21.66
C ASP A 714 -3.12 -7.47 22.01
N ILE A 715 -4.21 -7.03 21.36
CA ILE A 715 -4.71 -5.66 21.46
C ILE A 715 -6.04 -5.60 22.20
N SER A 716 -6.41 -4.41 22.67
CA SER A 716 -7.71 -4.20 23.29
C SER A 716 -8.82 -4.09 22.24
N PRO A 717 -10.08 -4.44 22.58
CA PRO A 717 -11.23 -4.24 21.69
C PRO A 717 -11.45 -2.78 21.27
N GLU A 718 -10.98 -1.81 22.05
CA GLU A 718 -11.04 -0.39 21.70
C GLU A 718 -10.12 -0.06 20.51
N LYS A 719 -8.92 -0.65 20.47
CA LYS A 719 -8.00 -0.50 19.32
C LYS A 719 -8.56 -1.11 18.04
N LEU A 720 -9.27 -2.24 18.16
CA LEU A 720 -9.98 -2.84 17.04
C LEU A 720 -11.02 -1.87 16.46
N VAL A 721 -11.88 -1.31 17.31
CA VAL A 721 -12.90 -0.36 16.85
C VAL A 721 -12.28 0.91 16.26
N ALA A 722 -11.18 1.41 16.83
CA ALA A 722 -10.45 2.52 16.25
C ALA A 722 -9.99 2.20 14.81
N ALA A 723 -9.37 1.04 14.58
CA ALA A 723 -8.92 0.61 13.26
C ALA A 723 -10.08 0.44 12.26
N LEU A 724 -11.21 -0.14 12.68
CA LEU A 724 -12.38 -0.30 11.82
C LEU A 724 -13.02 1.06 11.45
N ASN A 725 -13.02 2.03 12.34
CA ASN A 725 -13.46 3.39 12.01
C ASN A 725 -12.59 4.04 10.92
N VAL A 726 -11.28 3.76 10.92
CA VAL A 726 -10.38 4.22 9.84
C VAL A 726 -10.79 3.61 8.50
N SER A 727 -11.13 2.33 8.49
CA SER A 727 -11.61 1.59 7.32
C SER A 727 -12.95 2.13 6.78
N GLU A 728 -13.89 2.50 7.66
CA GLU A 728 -15.26 2.77 7.25
C GLU A 728 -15.61 4.24 6.95
N GLY A 729 -14.77 5.18 7.39
CA GLY A 729 -14.94 6.62 7.12
C GLY A 729 -16.22 7.25 7.66
N ASN A 730 -16.99 6.55 8.52
CA ASN A 730 -18.22 7.06 9.12
C ASN A 730 -18.62 6.33 10.42
N THR A 731 -19.20 7.10 11.34
CA THR A 731 -19.53 6.78 12.75
C THR A 731 -20.83 5.97 12.94
N SER A 732 -21.12 4.96 12.13
CA SER A 732 -22.33 4.12 12.38
C SER A 732 -22.05 3.11 13.51
N GLN A 733 -22.15 3.60 14.75
CA GLN A 733 -21.61 2.93 15.94
C GLN A 733 -22.34 1.66 16.40
N VAL A 734 -23.57 1.38 15.94
CA VAL A 734 -24.43 0.38 16.62
C VAL A 734 -23.97 -1.07 16.44
N PRO A 735 -23.69 -1.58 15.21
CA PRO A 735 -23.21 -2.95 15.02
C PRO A 735 -21.79 -3.13 15.59
N GLU A 736 -20.92 -2.13 15.43
CA GLU A 736 -19.55 -2.15 15.94
C GLU A 736 -19.49 -2.21 17.47
N ASN A 737 -20.36 -1.45 18.14
CA ASN A 737 -20.48 -1.49 19.60
C ASN A 737 -20.93 -2.87 20.10
N GLN A 738 -21.84 -3.54 19.39
CA GLN A 738 -22.30 -4.89 19.74
C GLN A 738 -21.17 -5.92 19.60
N ARG A 739 -20.45 -5.92 18.46
CA ARG A 739 -19.26 -6.78 18.25
C ARG A 739 -18.22 -6.57 19.35
N ARG A 740 -17.88 -5.31 19.63
CA ARG A 740 -16.92 -4.95 20.68
C ARG A 740 -17.33 -5.48 22.05
N LEU A 741 -18.59 -5.27 22.44
CA LEU A 741 -19.10 -5.71 23.75
C LEU A 741 -19.03 -7.22 23.91
N VAL A 742 -19.41 -7.99 22.88
CA VAL A 742 -19.34 -9.45 22.93
C VAL A 742 -17.89 -9.92 23.03
N ILE A 743 -16.99 -9.40 22.19
CA ILE A 743 -15.56 -9.76 22.23
C ILE A 743 -14.95 -9.41 23.58
N GLN A 744 -15.18 -8.22 24.10
CA GLN A 744 -14.67 -7.78 25.41
C GLN A 744 -15.12 -8.71 26.54
N ARG A 745 -16.40 -9.13 26.53
CA ARG A 745 -16.95 -10.06 27.53
C ARG A 745 -16.33 -11.45 27.43
N VAL A 746 -16.12 -11.94 26.21
CA VAL A 746 -15.47 -13.24 25.94
C VAL A 746 -14.03 -13.23 26.45
N LEU A 747 -13.26 -12.16 26.16
CA LEU A 747 -11.88 -11.99 26.64
C LEU A 747 -11.78 -11.90 28.17
N ASN A 748 -12.76 -11.28 28.83
CA ASN A 748 -12.79 -11.14 30.29
C ASN A 748 -13.24 -12.42 31.02
N GLY A 749 -13.59 -13.49 30.30
CA GLY A 749 -14.05 -14.75 30.91
C GLY A 749 -15.39 -14.62 31.63
N GLY A 750 -16.35 -13.93 31.00
CA GLY A 750 -17.64 -13.56 31.59
C GLY A 750 -18.32 -14.66 32.43
N ARG A 751 -18.91 -14.27 33.57
CA ARG A 751 -19.59 -15.22 34.48
C ARG A 751 -20.91 -15.68 33.84
N PRO A 752 -21.39 -16.90 34.14
CA PRO A 752 -22.68 -17.39 33.63
C PRO A 752 -23.85 -16.44 33.92
N GLU A 753 -23.81 -15.75 35.07
CA GLU A 753 -24.79 -14.76 35.52
C GLU A 753 -24.86 -13.53 34.59
N ASP A 754 -23.75 -13.14 33.96
CA ASP A 754 -23.67 -12.01 33.02
C ASP A 754 -24.27 -12.38 31.65
N VAL A 755 -24.31 -13.68 31.31
CA VAL A 755 -24.88 -14.22 30.06
C VAL A 755 -26.41 -14.32 30.13
N GLU A 756 -26.97 -14.48 31.32
CA GLU A 756 -28.42 -14.51 31.55
C GLU A 756 -29.08 -13.13 31.47
N GLN A 757 -28.32 -12.05 31.68
CA GLN A 757 -28.79 -10.66 31.58
C GLN A 757 -28.66 -10.07 30.17
N MET A 758 -28.11 -10.82 29.21
CA MET A 758 -27.96 -10.34 27.82
C MET A 758 -29.27 -10.42 27.05
N ASP A 759 -29.45 -9.49 26.12
CA ASP A 759 -30.49 -9.63 25.10
C ASP A 759 -30.22 -10.90 24.28
N TYR A 760 -31.27 -11.61 23.87
CA TYR A 760 -31.13 -12.95 23.30
C TYR A 760 -30.29 -13.04 22.00
N PRO A 761 -30.16 -12.02 21.11
CA PRO A 761 -29.17 -12.08 20.03
C PRO A 761 -27.72 -12.19 20.55
N ASP A 762 -27.38 -11.41 21.59
CA ASP A 762 -26.02 -11.34 22.13
C ASP A 762 -25.60 -12.63 22.83
N LYS A 763 -26.54 -13.29 23.52
CA LYS A 763 -26.29 -14.56 24.21
C LYS A 763 -25.83 -15.66 23.25
N TYR A 764 -26.45 -15.76 22.08
CA TYR A 764 -26.13 -16.77 21.08
C TYR A 764 -24.80 -16.47 20.38
N LEU A 765 -24.56 -15.19 20.08
CA LEU A 765 -23.29 -14.73 19.52
C LEU A 765 -22.13 -14.97 20.51
N TYR A 766 -22.30 -14.64 21.80
CA TYR A 766 -21.33 -14.90 22.86
C TYR A 766 -20.90 -16.36 22.92
N ALA A 767 -21.85 -17.30 22.95
CA ALA A 767 -21.54 -18.73 23.02
C ALA A 767 -20.71 -19.22 21.82
N TYR A 768 -20.98 -18.70 20.64
CA TYR A 768 -20.20 -18.98 19.44
C TYR A 768 -18.79 -18.36 19.52
N VAL A 769 -18.67 -17.08 19.88
CA VAL A 769 -17.38 -16.37 19.96
C VAL A 769 -16.49 -16.99 21.04
N ALA A 770 -17.05 -17.40 22.19
CA ALA A 770 -16.33 -18.15 23.22
C ALA A 770 -15.77 -19.48 22.71
N SER A 771 -16.56 -20.21 21.91
CA SER A 771 -16.07 -21.44 21.26
C SER A 771 -14.92 -21.15 20.30
N CYS A 772 -15.03 -20.09 19.47
CA CYS A 772 -13.95 -19.67 18.59
C CYS A 772 -12.67 -19.30 19.37
N GLN A 773 -12.81 -18.61 20.52
CA GLN A 773 -11.67 -18.23 21.35
C GLN A 773 -10.88 -19.45 21.80
N GLU A 774 -11.53 -20.49 22.33
CA GLU A 774 -10.85 -21.70 22.82
C GLU A 774 -9.95 -22.32 21.74
N TRP A 775 -10.48 -22.44 20.52
CA TRP A 775 -9.73 -22.99 19.38
C TRP A 775 -8.61 -22.06 18.91
N ILE A 776 -8.83 -20.75 18.93
CA ILE A 776 -7.80 -19.76 18.57
C ILE A 776 -6.66 -19.78 19.60
N ASP A 777 -6.97 -19.81 20.90
CA ASP A 777 -5.99 -19.86 21.98
C ASP A 777 -5.16 -21.15 21.89
N GLU A 778 -5.79 -22.29 21.61
CA GLU A 778 -5.09 -23.57 21.38
C GLU A 778 -4.18 -23.49 20.14
N LYS A 779 -4.65 -22.89 19.04
CA LYS A 779 -3.87 -22.75 17.81
C LYS A 779 -2.66 -21.85 18.00
N LEU A 780 -2.82 -20.71 18.68
CA LEU A 780 -1.73 -19.81 19.02
C LEU A 780 -0.73 -20.46 19.99
N GLY A 781 -1.20 -21.26 20.94
CA GLY A 781 -0.33 -22.02 21.84
C GLY A 781 0.54 -23.09 21.15
N LYS A 782 0.12 -23.58 19.98
CA LYS A 782 0.85 -24.56 19.16
C LYS A 782 1.65 -23.94 18.01
N CYS A 783 1.50 -22.63 17.77
CA CYS A 783 2.19 -21.92 16.70
C CYS A 783 3.71 -21.87 16.93
N LYS A 784 4.49 -21.79 15.86
CA LYS A 784 5.91 -21.43 15.96
C LYS A 784 6.02 -20.09 16.69
N ARG A 785 6.81 -20.07 17.76
CA ARG A 785 6.97 -18.86 18.60
C ARG A 785 7.60 -17.71 17.82
N GLU A 786 8.44 -18.02 16.83
CA GLU A 786 9.14 -17.04 16.01
C GLU A 786 8.18 -16.23 15.13
N ASP A 787 7.26 -16.87 14.40
CA ASP A 787 6.28 -16.18 13.55
C ASP A 787 5.35 -15.27 14.37
N LEU A 788 4.83 -15.76 15.48
CA LEU A 788 3.97 -14.98 16.38
C LEU A 788 4.72 -13.80 17.00
N ARG A 789 5.98 -14.02 17.40
CA ARG A 789 6.85 -12.98 17.95
C ARG A 789 7.15 -11.91 16.92
N ALA A 790 7.50 -12.28 15.69
CA ALA A 790 7.82 -11.33 14.62
C ALA A 790 6.64 -10.41 14.30
N ILE A 791 5.41 -10.94 14.20
CA ILE A 791 4.20 -10.12 14.00
C ILE A 791 4.01 -9.11 15.14
N ARG A 792 4.16 -9.55 16.39
CA ARG A 792 3.98 -8.71 17.57
C ARG A 792 5.11 -7.68 17.73
N GLU A 793 6.34 -8.02 17.35
CA GLU A 793 7.47 -7.11 17.30
C GLU A 793 7.27 -6.03 16.23
N LEU A 794 6.81 -6.40 15.02
CA LEU A 794 6.43 -5.44 13.99
C LEU A 794 5.32 -4.50 14.48
N TYR A 795 4.23 -5.06 15.03
CA TYR A 795 3.12 -4.27 15.55
C TYR A 795 3.58 -3.34 16.68
N SER A 796 4.40 -3.82 17.61
CA SER A 796 4.97 -2.99 18.67
C SER A 796 5.86 -1.88 18.12
N ALA A 797 6.69 -2.16 17.10
CA ALA A 797 7.61 -1.18 16.54
C ALA A 797 6.89 -0.03 15.83
N VAL A 798 5.75 -0.31 15.19
CA VAL A 798 4.97 0.70 14.44
C VAL A 798 3.90 1.41 15.29
N THR A 799 3.69 0.98 16.53
CA THR A 799 2.71 1.55 17.48
C THR A 799 3.33 2.30 18.65
N TYR A 800 4.54 1.91 19.07
CA TYR A 800 5.15 2.38 20.31
C TYR A 800 5.61 3.85 20.18
N ASN A 801 4.93 4.76 20.88
CA ASN A 801 5.13 6.22 20.82
C ASN A 801 6.26 6.76 21.72
N ASP A 802 7.31 5.98 21.98
CA ASP A 802 8.52 6.57 22.55
C ASP A 802 9.16 7.43 21.47
N GLU A 803 9.10 8.74 21.68
CA GLU A 803 9.61 9.70 20.71
C GLU A 803 11.11 9.52 20.43
N SER A 804 11.82 8.87 21.36
CA SER A 804 13.20 8.41 21.15
C SER A 804 13.21 7.04 20.46
N HIS A 805 13.92 6.96 19.33
CA HIS A 805 14.16 5.74 18.54
C HIS A 805 12.95 5.15 17.81
N PHE A 806 11.85 5.91 17.62
CA PHE A 806 10.67 5.42 16.92
C PHE A 806 11.02 4.94 15.49
N PHE A 807 11.61 5.81 14.67
CA PHE A 807 11.87 5.47 13.27
C PHE A 807 12.93 4.39 13.13
N ASP A 808 13.95 4.38 13.99
CA ASP A 808 14.95 3.31 13.98
C ASP A 808 14.31 1.93 14.23
N LYS A 809 13.51 1.82 15.29
CA LYS A 809 12.79 0.57 15.61
C LYS A 809 11.82 0.17 14.51
N ALA A 810 11.00 1.11 14.03
CA ALA A 810 10.00 0.84 12.99
C ALA A 810 10.66 0.42 11.67
N TYR A 811 11.69 1.14 11.24
CA TYR A 811 12.41 0.88 10.00
C TYR A 811 13.16 -0.46 10.05
N ALA A 812 13.88 -0.75 11.15
CA ALA A 812 14.53 -2.04 11.34
C ALA A 812 13.53 -3.21 11.33
N ALA A 813 12.38 -3.08 12.00
CA ALA A 813 11.35 -4.11 12.00
C ALA A 813 10.78 -4.37 10.59
N ILE A 814 10.54 -3.31 9.81
CA ILE A 814 10.08 -3.40 8.42
C ILE A 814 11.13 -4.07 7.54
N LEU A 815 12.39 -3.65 7.62
CA LEU A 815 13.48 -4.25 6.83
C LEU A 815 13.68 -5.73 7.16
N ASN A 816 13.61 -6.12 8.43
CA ASN A 816 13.67 -7.54 8.84
C ASN A 816 12.54 -8.36 8.19
N CYS A 817 11.31 -7.83 8.14
CA CYS A 817 10.19 -8.51 7.49
C CYS A 817 10.43 -8.67 5.98
N ILE A 818 10.95 -7.63 5.33
CA ILE A 818 11.28 -7.65 3.89
C ILE A 818 12.38 -8.67 3.60
N GLN A 819 13.46 -8.70 4.40
CA GLN A 819 14.54 -9.66 4.21
C GLN A 819 14.06 -11.11 4.38
N ASN A 820 13.23 -11.37 5.40
CA ASN A 820 12.62 -12.68 5.59
C ASN A 820 11.75 -13.07 4.39
N MET A 821 10.94 -12.14 3.86
CA MET A 821 10.14 -12.38 2.67
C MET A 821 11.02 -12.73 1.46
N LYS A 822 12.05 -11.93 1.18
CA LYS A 822 12.96 -12.14 0.04
C LYS A 822 13.64 -13.51 0.12
N SER A 823 14.16 -13.87 1.29
CA SER A 823 14.81 -15.17 1.51
C SER A 823 13.87 -16.35 1.26
N GLU A 824 12.61 -16.28 1.73
CA GLU A 824 11.63 -17.34 1.50
C GLU A 824 11.23 -17.46 0.02
N ILE A 825 11.11 -16.33 -0.68
CA ILE A 825 10.82 -16.31 -2.12
C ILE A 825 11.98 -16.90 -2.91
N ASP A 826 13.22 -16.55 -2.57
CA ASP A 826 14.42 -17.11 -3.22
C ASP A 826 14.50 -18.63 -3.03
N GLU A 827 14.12 -19.15 -1.85
CA GLU A 827 13.99 -20.59 -1.60
C GLU A 827 12.87 -21.21 -2.45
N GLU A 828 11.69 -20.58 -2.53
CA GLU A 828 10.56 -21.06 -3.34
C GLU A 828 10.91 -21.10 -4.84
N ILE A 829 11.67 -20.13 -5.35
CA ILE A 829 12.14 -20.12 -6.74
C ILE A 829 13.13 -21.27 -6.98
N LYS A 830 14.05 -21.51 -6.05
CA LYS A 830 15.03 -22.62 -6.15
C LYS A 830 14.34 -23.98 -6.14
N GLU A 831 13.34 -24.18 -5.28
CA GLU A 831 12.54 -25.42 -5.25
C GLU A 831 11.75 -25.66 -6.53
N ASN A 832 11.20 -24.59 -7.15
CA ASN A 832 10.45 -24.70 -8.41
C ASN A 832 11.34 -24.92 -9.64
N ALA A 833 12.63 -24.61 -9.56
CA ALA A 833 13.60 -24.81 -10.65
C ALA A 833 14.24 -26.21 -10.63
N SER A 834 14.21 -26.91 -9.49
CA SER A 834 14.69 -28.29 -9.31
C SER A 834 13.62 -29.32 -9.65
#